data_AF-A0A2W5KJT9-F1
#
_entry.id   AF-A0A2W5KJT9-F1
#
_cell.length_a   1.000
_cell.length_b   1.000
_cell.length_c   1.000
_cell.angle_alpha   90.00
_cell.angle_beta   90.00
_cell.angle_gamma   90.00
#
_symmetry.space_group_name_H-M   'P 1'
#
loop_
_entity.id
_entity.type
_entity.pdbx_description
1 polymer ?
#
loop_
_entity_poly.entity_id
_entity_poly.type
_entity_poly.pdbx_seq_one_letter_code
_entity_poly.pdbx_strand_id
1 'polypeptide(L)'
;MFEGLRFQHWQIDLDADGIATVTLSRAESSVNALSRAVLEEFDRLIERLSFEPPRGVLIRSGKPAGFVVGADLKEFAGYEKTGTVLDRIREGQAVFERLARLRCPTAVAIHGHCMGGGTELALACDYRIASDDPSTRIGLPEVKLGIFPGWGGSARLPRLIGAPEALAFMLTGRSASAKQAQAIGLVDAVTTADRLTDVAKDWLRRRPSRPIGQRALAWATNLWPVRQVLAPILRKRTAAKARPEHYPAPFALIETWRRGGPAIRQRLELEARAVAKLAQTPTCRQLIRVFFLQERLKAQGAGAQAGIERIHVVGAGVMGGDIAAWAALRGFEVSLQDRSDEQVGPAIERGRALFAKKLKSPDRIEAASARLRADVSGSGVAAADLVIEAIFEDLDAKQALYRDLEPRMKPDALLASNTSSIPLDELRSAIAAPGRFLGLHYFNPVALMPLVEIVRHDALEAATIGRAAALCKRLDKLPIVVAGTPGFLVNRVLMPYLLEAIRILREGVPGPVIDKAAKRFGMPMGPIELADTVGLDVCASVGRELAPFLGLALPDGIESLLEAGHRGKKSGQGFYVWENGRPVKPEVDPRYIAPADLEDRLILPMLNEAVACLHDRVVEDADLLDAGVIFGTGFAPFRGGPIQYIRDTGADVLQARLAALAARHGARFAARPGWDRLASTS
;
A
#
# COMPACT_ATOMS: atom_id res chain seq x y z
N MET A 1 -19.73 18.24 -38.09
CA MET A 1 -20.10 17.32 -36.99
C MET A 1 -19.93 17.95 -35.60
N PHE A 2 -18.80 18.60 -35.29
CA PHE A 2 -18.48 19.10 -33.92
C PHE A 2 -18.33 20.63 -33.79
N GLU A 3 -18.75 21.41 -34.79
CA GLU A 3 -18.66 22.88 -34.75
C GLU A 3 -19.51 23.45 -33.59
N GLY A 4 -18.91 24.39 -32.84
CA GLY A 4 -19.55 25.08 -31.71
C GLY A 4 -19.37 24.42 -30.33
N LEU A 5 -18.91 23.17 -30.24
CA LEU A 5 -18.61 22.52 -28.96
C LEU A 5 -17.18 22.86 -28.51
N ARG A 6 -17.06 23.65 -27.43
CA ARG A 6 -15.78 23.91 -26.76
C ARG A 6 -15.67 23.02 -25.53
N PHE A 7 -14.83 22.00 -25.60
CA PHE A 7 -14.50 21.13 -24.47
C PHE A 7 -13.16 21.54 -23.86
N GLN A 8 -13.06 21.49 -22.55
CA GLN A 8 -11.82 21.76 -21.82
C GLN A 8 -10.99 20.50 -21.60
N HIS A 9 -11.65 19.35 -21.44
CA HIS A 9 -10.98 18.09 -21.07
C HIS A 9 -10.88 17.10 -22.23
N TRP A 10 -11.76 17.21 -23.21
CA TRP A 10 -11.81 16.29 -24.35
C TRP A 10 -11.46 16.98 -25.66
N GLN A 11 -10.72 16.28 -26.51
CA GLN A 11 -10.43 16.68 -27.88
C GLN A 11 -10.95 15.60 -28.82
N ILE A 12 -11.47 16.01 -29.97
CA ILE A 12 -11.98 15.09 -30.98
C ILE A 12 -11.42 15.44 -32.35
N ASP A 13 -10.96 14.41 -33.05
CA ASP A 13 -10.45 14.49 -34.40
C ASP A 13 -11.12 13.41 -35.25
N LEU A 14 -11.62 13.76 -36.44
CA LEU A 14 -12.24 12.82 -37.37
C LEU A 14 -11.29 12.65 -38.56
N ASP A 15 -10.76 11.44 -38.73
CA ASP A 15 -9.83 11.17 -39.82
C ASP A 15 -10.52 10.88 -41.16
N ALA A 16 -9.71 10.77 -42.22
CA ALA A 16 -10.19 10.45 -43.58
C ALA A 16 -10.88 9.07 -43.68
N ASP A 17 -10.53 8.14 -42.78
CA ASP A 17 -11.18 6.84 -42.67
C ASP A 17 -12.52 6.92 -41.91
N GLY A 18 -12.95 8.10 -41.49
CA GLY A 18 -14.19 8.32 -40.77
C GLY A 18 -14.17 7.74 -39.36
N ILE A 19 -12.99 7.57 -38.76
CA ILE A 19 -12.81 7.18 -37.36
C ILE A 19 -12.67 8.43 -36.50
N ALA A 20 -13.54 8.57 -35.50
CA ALA A 20 -13.46 9.65 -34.53
C ALA A 20 -12.48 9.27 -33.40
N THR A 21 -11.37 9.99 -33.28
CA THR A 21 -10.41 9.84 -32.18
C THR A 21 -10.73 10.82 -31.06
N VAL A 22 -11.20 10.31 -29.93
CA VAL A 22 -11.57 11.05 -28.72
C VAL A 22 -10.43 10.96 -27.71
N THR A 23 -9.75 12.08 -27.48
CA THR A 23 -8.56 12.16 -26.63
C THR A 23 -8.90 12.86 -25.31
N LEU A 24 -8.72 12.17 -24.19
CA LEU A 24 -8.83 12.76 -22.86
C LEU A 24 -7.53 13.44 -22.46
N SER A 25 -7.59 14.74 -22.21
CA SER A 25 -6.52 15.50 -21.59
C SER A 25 -7.13 16.46 -20.57
N ARG A 26 -7.29 15.98 -19.33
CA ARG A 26 -7.85 16.81 -18.24
C ARG A 26 -7.01 18.09 -18.08
N ALA A 27 -7.65 19.23 -18.31
CA ALA A 27 -7.10 20.55 -18.03
C ALA A 27 -6.58 20.67 -16.58
N GLU A 28 -5.53 21.48 -16.40
CA GLU A 28 -4.96 21.84 -15.08
C GLU A 28 -4.53 20.65 -14.19
N SER A 29 -4.28 19.49 -14.80
CA SER A 29 -3.86 18.28 -14.10
C SER A 29 -2.78 17.54 -14.88
N SER A 30 -1.82 16.94 -14.17
CA SER A 30 -0.80 16.06 -14.75
C SER A 30 -1.33 14.67 -15.08
N VAL A 31 -2.47 14.29 -14.48
CA VAL A 31 -3.13 12.99 -14.65
C VAL A 31 -4.60 13.14 -15.05
N ASN A 32 -5.12 12.13 -15.77
CA ASN A 32 -6.53 12.04 -16.09
C ASN A 32 -7.29 11.31 -14.96
N ALA A 33 -8.20 12.01 -14.30
CA ALA A 33 -9.20 11.42 -13.42
C ALA A 33 -10.59 11.80 -13.92
N LEU A 34 -11.58 10.93 -13.70
CA LEU A 34 -12.96 11.13 -14.08
C LEU A 34 -13.65 11.98 -13.01
N SER A 35 -13.48 13.30 -13.12
CA SER A 35 -14.28 14.29 -12.40
C SER A 35 -15.66 14.41 -13.01
N ARG A 36 -16.57 15.09 -12.29
CA ARG A 36 -17.90 15.43 -12.81
C ARG A 36 -17.82 16.20 -14.12
N ALA A 37 -16.98 17.24 -14.21
CA ALA A 37 -16.83 18.04 -15.43
C ALA A 37 -16.36 17.19 -16.63
N VAL A 38 -15.41 16.28 -16.41
CA VAL A 38 -14.93 15.34 -17.44
C VAL A 38 -16.06 14.43 -17.92
N LEU A 39 -16.89 13.90 -17.01
CA LEU A 39 -18.02 13.04 -17.35
C LEU A 39 -19.15 13.80 -18.07
N GLU A 40 -19.46 15.04 -17.65
CA GLU A 40 -20.48 15.87 -18.30
C GLU A 40 -20.09 16.25 -19.73
N GLU A 41 -18.82 16.62 -19.97
CA GLU A 41 -18.31 16.85 -21.32
C GLU A 41 -18.35 15.58 -22.16
N PHE A 42 -17.96 14.45 -21.56
CA PHE A 42 -17.98 13.16 -22.24
C PHE A 42 -19.41 12.74 -22.62
N ASP A 43 -20.39 12.95 -21.74
CA ASP A 43 -21.79 12.63 -22.02
C ASP A 43 -22.34 13.39 -23.23
N ARG A 44 -22.06 14.69 -23.33
CA ARG A 44 -22.43 15.53 -24.49
C ARG A 44 -21.75 15.05 -25.77
N LEU A 45 -20.47 14.66 -25.67
CA LEU A 45 -19.72 14.14 -26.80
C LEU A 45 -20.33 12.81 -27.30
N ILE A 46 -20.61 11.87 -26.39
CA ILE A 46 -21.23 10.58 -26.73
C ILE A 46 -22.66 10.78 -27.27
N GLU A 47 -23.42 11.72 -26.71
CA GLU A 47 -24.74 12.10 -27.24
C GLU A 47 -24.64 12.55 -28.70
N ARG A 48 -23.70 13.44 -29.01
CA ARG A 48 -23.48 13.91 -30.38
C ARG A 48 -23.11 12.77 -31.34
N LEU A 49 -22.21 11.88 -30.91
CA LEU A 49 -21.82 10.68 -31.67
C LEU A 49 -23.00 9.71 -31.87
N SER A 50 -24.00 9.73 -30.99
CA SER A 50 -25.18 8.87 -31.15
C SER A 50 -26.14 9.35 -32.24
N PHE A 51 -26.17 10.66 -32.51
CA PHE A 51 -26.97 11.27 -33.58
C PHE A 51 -26.30 11.12 -34.95
N GLU A 52 -24.98 11.34 -35.02
CA GLU A 52 -24.18 11.22 -36.25
C GLU A 52 -23.03 10.21 -36.03
N PRO A 53 -23.31 8.90 -36.06
CA PRO A 53 -22.30 7.89 -35.72
C PRO A 53 -21.20 7.81 -36.80
N PRO A 54 -19.91 7.93 -36.41
CA PRO A 54 -18.78 7.72 -37.32
C PRO A 54 -18.62 6.23 -37.69
N ARG A 55 -17.65 5.90 -38.56
CA ARG A 55 -17.34 4.50 -38.89
C ARG A 55 -16.78 3.71 -37.70
N GLY A 56 -16.18 4.40 -36.73
CA GLY A 56 -15.76 3.89 -35.44
C GLY A 56 -15.28 5.01 -34.52
N VAL A 57 -15.18 4.71 -33.22
CA VAL A 57 -14.69 5.66 -32.20
C VAL A 57 -13.48 5.06 -31.49
N LEU A 58 -12.37 5.80 -31.46
CA LEU A 58 -11.18 5.48 -30.70
C LEU A 58 -11.06 6.40 -29.48
N ILE A 59 -11.07 5.87 -28.27
CA ILE A 59 -10.80 6.62 -27.04
C ILE A 59 -9.33 6.43 -26.66
N ARG A 60 -8.63 7.54 -26.37
CA ARG A 60 -7.23 7.51 -25.89
C ARG A 60 -6.97 8.61 -24.87
N SER A 61 -5.79 8.59 -24.27
CA SER A 61 -5.30 9.66 -23.40
C SER A 61 -4.26 10.52 -24.09
N GLY A 62 -4.28 11.83 -23.81
CA GLY A 62 -3.26 12.80 -24.18
C GLY A 62 -2.22 13.06 -23.07
N LYS A 63 -2.27 12.34 -21.95
CA LYS A 63 -1.34 12.53 -20.82
C LYS A 63 -0.25 11.45 -20.81
N PRO A 64 1.02 11.81 -20.52
CA PRO A 64 2.12 10.84 -20.44
C PRO A 64 2.00 9.91 -19.23
N ALA A 65 1.34 10.35 -18.15
CA ALA A 65 1.17 9.54 -16.93
C ALA A 65 0.29 8.29 -17.13
N GLY A 66 -0.50 8.26 -18.21
CA GLY A 66 -1.31 7.11 -18.59
C GLY A 66 -2.74 7.47 -19.00
N PHE A 67 -3.61 6.47 -19.03
CA PHE A 67 -4.97 6.57 -19.54
C PHE A 67 -5.90 7.34 -18.59
N VAL A 68 -6.32 6.70 -17.50
CA VAL A 68 -7.24 7.24 -16.48
C VAL A 68 -6.93 6.55 -15.15
N VAL A 69 -6.65 7.33 -14.10
CA VAL A 69 -6.28 6.79 -12.77
C VAL A 69 -7.48 6.41 -11.89
N GLY A 70 -8.70 6.72 -12.34
CA GLY A 70 -9.96 6.40 -11.65
C GLY A 70 -10.88 7.60 -11.57
N ALA A 71 -11.85 7.52 -10.66
CA ALA A 71 -12.70 8.65 -10.27
C ALA A 71 -11.88 9.72 -9.51
N ASP A 72 -12.33 10.97 -9.53
CA ASP A 72 -11.77 11.99 -8.65
C ASP A 72 -12.21 11.76 -7.20
N LEU A 73 -11.31 11.22 -6.37
CA LEU A 73 -11.61 10.86 -4.99
C LEU A 73 -11.91 12.07 -4.10
N LYS A 74 -11.42 13.27 -4.45
CA LYS A 74 -11.75 14.49 -3.69
C LYS A 74 -13.22 14.85 -3.87
N GLU A 75 -13.73 14.77 -5.10
CA GLU A 75 -15.14 14.97 -5.39
C GLU A 75 -16.00 13.87 -4.75
N PHE A 76 -15.56 12.61 -4.80
CA PHE A 76 -16.27 11.50 -4.19
C PHE A 76 -16.47 11.69 -2.68
N ALA A 77 -15.43 12.12 -1.96
CA ALA A 77 -15.51 12.47 -0.54
C ALA A 77 -16.47 13.64 -0.28
N GLY A 78 -16.62 14.56 -1.25
CA GLY A 78 -17.64 15.62 -1.20
C GLY A 78 -19.07 15.08 -1.34
N TYR A 79 -19.30 14.16 -2.28
CA TYR A 79 -20.63 13.58 -2.52
C TYR A 79 -21.18 12.79 -1.35
N GLU A 80 -20.31 12.15 -0.56
CA GLU A 80 -20.70 11.46 0.67
C GLU A 80 -21.29 12.44 1.70
N LYS A 81 -20.65 13.59 1.88
CA LYS A 81 -21.11 14.65 2.80
C LYS A 81 -22.44 15.27 2.38
N THR A 82 -22.71 15.38 1.09
CA THR A 82 -23.95 15.96 0.55
C THR A 82 -25.06 14.93 0.33
N GLY A 83 -24.80 13.63 0.55
CA GLY A 83 -25.77 12.57 0.34
C GLY A 83 -26.09 12.27 -1.14
N THR A 84 -25.31 12.80 -2.09
CA THR A 84 -25.61 12.71 -3.54
C THR A 84 -24.89 11.55 -4.25
N VAL A 85 -24.27 10.64 -3.51
CA VAL A 85 -23.43 9.54 -4.07
C VAL A 85 -24.18 8.69 -5.08
N LEU A 86 -25.43 8.29 -4.78
CA LEU A 86 -26.20 7.40 -5.65
C LEU A 86 -26.47 8.02 -7.02
N ASP A 87 -26.85 9.30 -7.05
CA ASP A 87 -27.16 10.00 -8.29
C ASP A 87 -25.90 10.17 -9.15
N ARG A 88 -24.76 10.50 -8.53
CA ARG A 88 -23.47 10.61 -9.25
C ARG A 88 -23.00 9.28 -9.83
N ILE A 89 -23.24 8.16 -9.13
CA ILE A 89 -22.95 6.84 -9.67
C ILE A 89 -23.85 6.55 -10.87
N ARG A 90 -25.16 6.82 -10.77
CA ARG A 90 -26.11 6.60 -11.86
C ARG A 90 -25.80 7.45 -13.09
N GLU A 91 -25.41 8.71 -12.90
CA GLU A 91 -24.97 9.59 -13.99
C GLU A 91 -23.77 8.98 -14.72
N GLY A 92 -22.69 8.61 -14.01
CA GLY A 92 -21.53 7.97 -14.64
C GLY A 92 -21.86 6.64 -15.34
N GLN A 93 -22.70 5.81 -14.72
CA GLN A 93 -23.21 4.58 -15.35
C GLN A 93 -23.99 4.87 -16.64
N ALA A 94 -24.80 5.94 -16.66
CA ALA A 94 -25.57 6.34 -17.83
C ALA A 94 -24.66 6.76 -18.99
N VAL A 95 -23.60 7.52 -18.71
CA VAL A 95 -22.60 7.91 -19.72
C VAL A 95 -21.95 6.66 -20.34
N PHE A 96 -21.48 5.73 -19.50
CA PHE A 96 -20.81 4.52 -19.98
C PHE A 96 -21.75 3.55 -20.68
N GLU A 97 -23.01 3.48 -20.25
CA GLU A 97 -24.03 2.70 -20.94
C GLU A 97 -24.41 3.31 -22.29
N ARG A 98 -24.41 4.65 -22.42
CA ARG A 98 -24.61 5.32 -23.72
C ARG A 98 -23.46 5.02 -24.67
N LEU A 99 -22.22 5.05 -24.18
CA LEU A 99 -21.03 4.64 -24.95
C LEU A 99 -21.15 3.19 -25.42
N ALA A 100 -21.48 2.26 -24.52
CA ALA A 100 -21.61 0.84 -24.82
C ALA A 100 -22.77 0.51 -25.79
N ARG A 101 -23.69 1.46 -26.04
CA ARG A 101 -24.82 1.33 -26.95
C ARG A 101 -24.67 2.13 -28.24
N LEU A 102 -23.52 2.76 -28.47
CA LEU A 102 -23.27 3.41 -29.76
C LEU A 102 -23.43 2.40 -30.90
N ARG A 103 -23.98 2.88 -32.02
CA ARG A 103 -24.26 2.03 -33.19
C ARG A 103 -23.02 1.76 -34.05
N CYS A 104 -21.90 2.39 -33.71
CA CYS A 104 -20.59 2.21 -34.33
C CYS A 104 -19.64 1.47 -33.38
N PRO A 105 -18.64 0.73 -33.89
CA PRO A 105 -17.65 0.06 -33.05
C PRO A 105 -16.81 1.07 -32.26
N THR A 106 -16.42 0.67 -31.05
CA THR A 106 -15.62 1.48 -30.14
C THR A 106 -14.36 0.74 -29.69
N ALA A 107 -13.23 1.45 -29.64
CA ALA A 107 -11.96 0.92 -29.17
C ALA A 107 -11.33 1.88 -28.17
N VAL A 108 -10.56 1.35 -27.23
CA VAL A 108 -9.75 2.14 -26.31
C VAL A 108 -8.27 1.78 -26.46
N ALA A 109 -7.43 2.80 -26.57
CA ALA A 109 -5.98 2.71 -26.55
C ALA A 109 -5.45 3.04 -25.15
N ILE A 110 -4.94 2.02 -24.46
CA ILE A 110 -4.52 2.08 -23.07
C ILE A 110 -2.99 2.16 -22.99
N HIS A 111 -2.49 3.31 -22.54
CA HIS A 111 -1.10 3.50 -22.14
C HIS A 111 -1.04 3.87 -20.65
N GLY A 112 -0.01 3.44 -19.93
CA GLY A 112 0.18 3.76 -18.51
C GLY A 112 -0.96 3.30 -17.60
N HIS A 113 -1.29 4.09 -16.58
CA HIS A 113 -2.30 3.70 -15.58
C HIS A 113 -3.73 3.75 -16.14
N CYS A 114 -4.45 2.63 -16.01
CA CYS A 114 -5.88 2.47 -16.31
C CYS A 114 -6.54 1.80 -15.10
N MET A 115 -7.02 2.61 -14.16
CA MET A 115 -7.43 2.14 -12.84
C MET A 115 -8.87 2.53 -12.54
N GLY A 116 -9.57 1.66 -11.83
CA GLY A 116 -10.95 1.86 -11.38
C GLY A 116 -11.88 2.29 -12.51
N GLY A 117 -12.49 3.46 -12.37
CA GLY A 117 -13.35 4.07 -13.41
C GLY A 117 -12.73 4.16 -14.81
N GLY A 118 -11.39 4.24 -14.94
CA GLY A 118 -10.69 4.15 -16.22
C GLY A 118 -10.83 2.77 -16.88
N THR A 119 -10.71 1.71 -16.07
CA THR A 119 -10.99 0.34 -16.51
C THR A 119 -12.47 0.16 -16.82
N GLU A 120 -13.37 0.78 -16.05
CA GLU A 120 -14.82 0.72 -16.32
C GLU A 120 -15.21 1.40 -17.64
N LEU A 121 -14.58 2.53 -17.96
CA LEU A 121 -14.69 3.19 -19.27
C LEU A 121 -14.18 2.27 -20.39
N ALA A 122 -13.02 1.63 -20.19
CA ALA A 122 -12.46 0.67 -21.13
C ALA A 122 -13.36 -0.56 -21.33
N LEU A 123 -14.05 -1.00 -20.28
CA LEU A 123 -15.03 -2.10 -20.32
C LEU A 123 -16.33 -1.72 -21.03
N ALA A 124 -16.64 -0.43 -21.16
CA ALA A 124 -17.77 0.05 -21.95
C ALA A 124 -17.46 0.09 -23.46
N CYS A 125 -16.19 0.01 -23.87
CA CYS A 125 -15.80 -0.08 -25.28
C CYS A 125 -15.89 -1.51 -25.83
N ASP A 126 -15.94 -1.69 -27.14
CA ASP A 126 -15.93 -3.02 -27.77
C ASP A 126 -14.54 -3.65 -27.71
N TYR A 127 -13.48 -2.87 -27.94
CA TYR A 127 -12.10 -3.35 -28.02
C TYR A 127 -11.16 -2.59 -27.09
N ARG A 128 -10.19 -3.29 -26.48
CA ARG A 128 -9.15 -2.74 -25.61
C ARG A 128 -7.79 -3.16 -26.13
N ILE A 129 -6.98 -2.17 -26.51
CA ILE A 129 -5.60 -2.36 -26.95
C ILE A 129 -4.70 -1.69 -25.93
N ALA A 130 -3.67 -2.37 -25.45
CA ALA A 130 -2.78 -1.84 -24.42
C ALA A 130 -1.31 -1.80 -24.86
N SER A 131 -0.56 -0.79 -24.43
CA SER A 131 0.89 -0.77 -24.63
C SER A 131 1.59 -1.76 -23.71
N ASP A 132 2.65 -2.42 -24.17
CA ASP A 132 3.49 -3.31 -23.36
C ASP A 132 4.48 -2.59 -22.42
N ASP A 133 4.41 -1.26 -22.38
CA ASP A 133 5.21 -0.40 -21.52
C ASP A 133 5.12 -0.82 -20.04
N PRO A 134 6.25 -0.87 -19.29
CA PRO A 134 6.26 -1.25 -17.88
C PRO A 134 5.37 -0.40 -16.96
N SER A 135 5.03 0.84 -17.33
CA SER A 135 4.08 1.70 -16.61
C SER A 135 2.63 1.27 -16.79
N THR A 136 2.31 0.47 -17.81
CA THR A 136 0.93 0.08 -18.14
C THR A 136 0.39 -0.86 -17.08
N ARG A 137 -0.57 -0.37 -16.28
CA ARG A 137 -1.23 -1.10 -15.20
C ARG A 137 -2.73 -0.93 -15.31
N ILE A 138 -3.43 -2.05 -15.45
CA ILE A 138 -4.88 -2.10 -15.58
C ILE A 138 -5.47 -2.75 -14.33
N GLY A 139 -6.48 -2.14 -13.70
CA GLY A 139 -7.01 -2.62 -12.42
C GLY A 139 -8.36 -2.05 -11.99
N LEU A 140 -9.00 -2.74 -11.05
CA LEU A 140 -10.22 -2.31 -10.35
C LEU A 140 -9.97 -2.35 -8.83
N PRO A 141 -9.27 -1.34 -8.26
CA PRO A 141 -8.79 -1.35 -6.88
C PRO A 141 -9.83 -0.86 -5.85
N GLU A 142 -11.09 -0.64 -6.23
CA GLU A 142 -12.14 -0.01 -5.42
C GLU A 142 -12.35 -0.65 -4.04
N VAL A 143 -12.13 -1.97 -3.92
CA VAL A 143 -12.20 -2.69 -2.63
C VAL A 143 -11.21 -2.17 -1.60
N LYS A 144 -10.10 -1.57 -2.03
CA LYS A 144 -9.11 -0.93 -1.15
C LYS A 144 -9.61 0.40 -0.59
N LEU A 145 -10.66 0.98 -1.18
CA LEU A 145 -11.32 2.20 -0.75
C LEU A 145 -12.63 1.91 0.02
N GLY A 146 -12.91 0.64 0.32
CA GLY A 146 -14.13 0.24 1.02
C GLY A 146 -15.40 0.25 0.17
N ILE A 147 -15.26 0.31 -1.16
CA ILE A 147 -16.35 0.19 -2.15
C ILE A 147 -16.01 -0.91 -3.17
N PHE A 148 -16.77 -1.05 -4.23
CA PHE A 148 -16.41 -1.88 -5.39
C PHE A 148 -16.77 -1.11 -6.67
N PRO A 149 -16.38 -1.59 -7.87
CA PRO A 149 -16.62 -0.87 -9.13
C PRO A 149 -18.07 -0.42 -9.27
N GLY A 150 -18.26 0.87 -9.56
CA GLY A 150 -19.57 1.54 -9.50
C GLY A 150 -20.11 2.02 -10.84
N TRP A 151 -19.28 2.07 -11.89
CA TRP A 151 -19.67 2.50 -13.24
C TRP A 151 -19.80 1.32 -14.23
N GLY A 152 -20.15 0.16 -13.71
CA GLY A 152 -20.48 -1.05 -14.45
C GLY A 152 -19.37 -2.09 -14.52
N GLY A 153 -18.26 -1.90 -13.81
CA GLY A 153 -17.15 -2.87 -13.75
C GLY A 153 -17.62 -4.22 -13.20
N SER A 154 -18.43 -4.23 -12.14
CA SER A 154 -18.95 -5.48 -11.55
C SER A 154 -19.99 -6.17 -12.45
N ALA A 155 -20.60 -5.41 -13.36
CA ALA A 155 -21.59 -5.90 -14.32
C ALA A 155 -20.96 -6.39 -15.64
N ARG A 156 -19.95 -5.68 -16.16
CA ARG A 156 -19.32 -5.92 -17.47
C ARG A 156 -18.15 -6.90 -17.40
N LEU A 157 -17.26 -6.79 -16.39
CA LEU A 157 -16.06 -7.62 -16.33
C LEU A 157 -16.36 -9.13 -16.23
N PRO A 158 -17.30 -9.61 -15.39
CA PRO A 158 -17.66 -11.02 -15.36
C PRO A 158 -18.17 -11.55 -16.70
N ARG A 159 -18.82 -10.69 -17.51
CA ARG A 159 -19.34 -11.03 -18.84
C ARG A 159 -18.27 -10.93 -19.94
N LEU A 160 -17.11 -10.37 -19.64
CA LEU A 160 -15.96 -10.31 -20.54
C LEU A 160 -15.01 -11.49 -20.33
N ILE A 161 -14.62 -11.75 -19.09
CA ILE A 161 -13.54 -12.71 -18.77
C ILE A 161 -13.99 -13.93 -17.95
N GLY A 162 -15.28 -14.02 -17.63
CA GLY A 162 -15.81 -15.04 -16.72
C GLY A 162 -15.77 -14.62 -15.25
N ALA A 163 -16.76 -15.06 -14.50
CA ALA A 163 -16.96 -14.60 -13.12
C ALA A 163 -15.85 -15.00 -12.13
N PRO A 164 -15.26 -16.21 -12.17
CA PRO A 164 -14.21 -16.58 -11.21
C PRO A 164 -13.00 -15.64 -11.26
N GLU A 165 -12.49 -15.37 -12.47
CA GLU A 165 -11.34 -14.49 -12.65
C GLU A 165 -11.71 -13.02 -12.41
N ALA A 166 -12.87 -12.57 -12.91
CA ALA A 166 -13.35 -11.20 -12.70
C ALA A 166 -13.54 -10.86 -11.21
N LEU A 167 -14.18 -11.76 -10.45
CA LEU A 167 -14.39 -11.56 -9.01
C LEU A 167 -13.06 -11.67 -8.26
N ALA A 168 -12.17 -12.61 -8.59
CA ALA A 168 -10.85 -12.64 -7.98
C ALA A 168 -10.06 -11.34 -8.23
N PHE A 169 -10.13 -10.79 -9.43
CA PHE A 169 -9.50 -9.53 -9.81
C PHE A 169 -10.03 -8.34 -9.00
N MET A 170 -11.35 -8.18 -8.93
CA MET A 170 -12.01 -7.10 -8.17
C MET A 170 -11.90 -7.27 -6.65
N LEU A 171 -12.05 -8.48 -6.11
CA LEU A 171 -11.98 -8.76 -4.66
C LEU A 171 -10.58 -8.54 -4.08
N THR A 172 -9.53 -8.71 -4.90
CA THR A 172 -8.15 -8.43 -4.49
C THR A 172 -7.71 -7.00 -4.79
N GLY A 173 -8.44 -6.29 -5.67
CA GLY A 173 -8.05 -4.98 -6.16
C GLY A 173 -6.64 -4.98 -6.78
N ARG A 174 -6.24 -6.10 -7.39
CA ARG A 174 -4.92 -6.26 -8.01
C ARG A 174 -4.88 -5.55 -9.36
N SER A 175 -3.69 -5.11 -9.75
CA SER A 175 -3.43 -4.61 -11.10
C SER A 175 -2.76 -5.69 -11.95
N ALA A 176 -3.00 -5.68 -13.26
CA ALA A 176 -2.32 -6.51 -14.25
C ALA A 176 -1.44 -5.65 -15.16
N SER A 177 -0.29 -6.19 -15.59
CA SER A 177 0.42 -5.66 -16.76
C SER A 177 -0.38 -5.91 -18.04
N ALA A 178 -0.05 -5.23 -19.13
CA ALA A 178 -0.73 -5.42 -20.42
C ALA A 178 -0.76 -6.90 -20.87
N LYS A 179 0.37 -7.60 -20.76
CA LYS A 179 0.45 -9.05 -21.09
C LYS A 179 -0.43 -9.91 -20.18
N GLN A 180 -0.46 -9.62 -18.87
CA GLN A 180 -1.33 -10.34 -17.93
C GLN A 180 -2.81 -10.06 -18.19
N ALA A 181 -3.15 -8.81 -18.52
CA ALA A 181 -4.51 -8.41 -18.86
C ALA A 181 -4.98 -9.06 -20.16
N GLN A 182 -4.08 -9.24 -21.14
CA GLN A 182 -4.37 -9.98 -22.37
C GLN A 182 -4.60 -11.47 -22.09
N ALA A 183 -3.73 -12.08 -21.27
CA ALA A 183 -3.84 -13.50 -20.93
C ALA A 183 -5.18 -13.88 -20.26
N ILE A 184 -5.75 -12.97 -19.46
CA ILE A 184 -7.07 -13.17 -18.83
C ILE A 184 -8.24 -12.71 -19.72
N GLY A 185 -7.98 -12.15 -20.91
CA GLY A 185 -9.00 -11.66 -21.84
C GLY A 185 -9.60 -10.29 -21.51
N LEU A 186 -8.99 -9.52 -20.60
CA LEU A 186 -9.38 -8.13 -20.29
C LEU A 186 -8.93 -7.19 -21.41
N VAL A 187 -7.75 -7.43 -21.99
CA VAL A 187 -7.21 -6.70 -23.14
C VAL A 187 -7.26 -7.63 -24.35
N ASP A 188 -7.66 -7.09 -25.51
CA ASP A 188 -7.78 -7.88 -26.74
C ASP A 188 -6.44 -7.95 -27.51
N ALA A 189 -5.65 -6.87 -27.49
CA ALA A 189 -4.32 -6.83 -28.11
C ALA A 189 -3.29 -6.03 -27.30
N VAL A 190 -2.03 -6.44 -27.40
CA VAL A 190 -0.88 -5.75 -26.81
C VAL A 190 0.09 -5.35 -27.90
N THR A 191 0.59 -4.12 -27.86
CA THR A 191 1.55 -3.58 -28.84
C THR A 191 2.50 -2.59 -28.17
N THR A 192 3.46 -2.07 -28.92
CA THR A 192 4.35 -0.99 -28.48
C THR A 192 3.60 0.35 -28.44
N ALA A 193 4.05 1.29 -27.60
CA ALA A 193 3.35 2.56 -27.38
C ALA A 193 3.19 3.43 -28.65
N ASP A 194 4.21 3.43 -29.52
CA ASP A 194 4.24 4.12 -30.81
C ASP A 194 3.18 3.58 -31.78
N ARG A 195 2.90 2.27 -31.78
CA ARG A 195 1.92 1.63 -32.67
C ARG A 195 0.51 1.54 -32.08
N LEU A 196 0.30 2.04 -30.86
CA LEU A 196 -0.92 1.84 -30.10
C LEU A 196 -2.17 2.38 -30.83
N THR A 197 -2.07 3.58 -31.38
CA THR A 197 -3.18 4.24 -32.10
C THR A 197 -3.53 3.48 -33.38
N ASP A 198 -2.52 3.11 -34.17
CA ASP A 198 -2.72 2.45 -35.47
C ASP A 198 -3.33 1.07 -35.31
N VAL A 199 -2.84 0.29 -34.34
CA VAL A 199 -3.41 -1.03 -34.02
C VAL A 199 -4.85 -0.88 -33.56
N ALA A 200 -5.18 0.11 -32.72
CA ALA A 200 -6.56 0.32 -32.28
C ALA A 200 -7.50 0.70 -33.45
N LYS A 201 -7.06 1.56 -34.38
CA LYS A 201 -7.81 1.88 -35.60
C LYS A 201 -7.99 0.68 -36.53
N ASP A 202 -6.98 -0.16 -36.66
CA ASP A 202 -7.06 -1.41 -37.41
C ASP A 202 -8.08 -2.40 -36.81
N TRP A 203 -8.17 -2.49 -35.47
CA TRP A 203 -9.21 -3.27 -34.80
C TRP A 203 -10.62 -2.75 -35.07
N LEU A 204 -10.82 -1.42 -35.11
CA LEU A 204 -12.10 -0.81 -35.48
C LEU A 204 -12.53 -1.14 -36.92
N ARG A 205 -11.57 -1.28 -37.84
CA ARG A 205 -11.79 -1.66 -39.24
C ARG A 205 -12.12 -3.14 -39.39
N ARG A 206 -11.28 -4.01 -38.81
CA ARG A 206 -11.39 -5.48 -38.97
C ARG A 206 -12.50 -6.10 -38.13
N ARG A 207 -12.85 -5.48 -37.00
CA ARG A 207 -13.89 -5.93 -36.07
C ARG A 207 -13.78 -7.42 -35.71
N PRO A 208 -12.61 -7.89 -35.25
CA PRO A 208 -12.42 -9.29 -34.93
C PRO A 208 -13.40 -9.74 -33.83
N SER A 209 -13.82 -11.00 -33.91
CA SER A 209 -14.61 -11.62 -32.85
C SER A 209 -13.70 -12.17 -31.75
N ARG A 210 -14.17 -12.11 -30.50
CA ARG A 210 -13.44 -12.71 -29.37
C ARG A 210 -13.45 -14.24 -29.45
N PRO A 211 -12.42 -14.92 -28.89
CA PRO A 211 -12.35 -16.38 -28.87
C PRO A 211 -13.62 -17.03 -28.30
N ILE A 212 -14.08 -18.12 -28.94
CA ILE A 212 -15.30 -18.83 -28.55
C ILE A 212 -15.20 -19.32 -27.10
N GLY A 213 -14.05 -19.84 -26.68
CA GLY A 213 -13.83 -20.33 -25.31
C GLY A 213 -14.03 -19.25 -24.25
N GLN A 214 -13.51 -18.04 -24.49
CA GLN A 214 -13.70 -16.90 -23.59
C GLN A 214 -15.18 -16.53 -23.47
N ARG A 215 -15.89 -16.45 -24.61
CA ARG A 215 -17.32 -16.14 -24.65
C ARG A 215 -18.17 -17.19 -23.95
N ALA A 216 -17.86 -18.47 -24.16
CA ALA A 216 -18.55 -19.60 -23.54
C ALA A 216 -18.36 -19.60 -22.02
N LEU A 217 -17.13 -19.38 -21.53
CA LEU A 217 -16.83 -19.28 -20.11
C LEU A 217 -17.57 -18.11 -19.46
N ALA A 218 -17.53 -16.93 -20.11
CA ALA A 218 -18.23 -15.75 -19.63
C ALA A 218 -19.75 -15.95 -19.57
N TRP A 219 -20.34 -16.60 -20.57
CA TRP A 219 -21.75 -16.96 -20.57
C TRP A 219 -22.10 -17.95 -19.46
N ALA A 220 -21.42 -19.10 -19.41
CA ALA A 220 -21.70 -20.19 -18.48
C ALA A 220 -21.58 -19.75 -17.01
N THR A 221 -20.52 -19.02 -16.67
CA THR A 221 -20.26 -18.58 -15.29
C THR A 221 -21.22 -17.49 -14.80
N ASN A 222 -21.99 -16.86 -15.69
CA ASN A 222 -22.98 -15.84 -15.34
C ASN A 222 -24.44 -16.34 -15.40
N LEU A 223 -24.67 -17.62 -15.71
CA LEU A 223 -25.99 -18.25 -15.61
C LEU A 223 -26.50 -18.22 -14.17
N TRP A 224 -27.79 -17.95 -13.98
CA TRP A 224 -28.36 -17.79 -12.64
C TRP A 224 -28.06 -18.95 -11.67
N PRO A 225 -28.24 -20.24 -12.04
CA PRO A 225 -27.94 -21.35 -11.14
C PRO A 225 -26.46 -21.39 -10.73
N VAL A 226 -25.55 -21.17 -11.69
CA VAL A 226 -24.10 -21.18 -11.46
C VAL A 226 -23.70 -20.09 -10.48
N ARG A 227 -24.32 -18.90 -10.58
CA ARG A 227 -24.08 -17.80 -9.64
C ARG A 227 -24.51 -18.12 -8.22
N GLN A 228 -25.63 -18.84 -8.06
CA GLN A 228 -26.10 -19.27 -6.72
C GLN A 228 -25.13 -20.26 -6.07
N VAL A 229 -24.45 -21.11 -6.86
CA VAL A 229 -23.48 -22.08 -6.36
C VAL A 229 -22.11 -21.45 -6.07
N LEU A 230 -21.62 -20.58 -6.95
CA LEU A 230 -20.29 -19.98 -6.80
C LEU A 230 -20.22 -18.91 -5.71
N ALA A 231 -21.29 -18.14 -5.49
CA ALA A 231 -21.28 -17.03 -4.53
C ALA A 231 -20.97 -17.46 -3.09
N PRO A 232 -21.56 -18.54 -2.52
CA PRO A 232 -21.18 -19.05 -1.19
C PRO A 232 -19.71 -19.47 -1.09
N ILE A 233 -19.16 -20.09 -2.14
CA ILE A 233 -17.76 -20.52 -2.19
C ILE A 233 -16.83 -19.30 -2.16
N LEU A 234 -17.11 -18.30 -2.99
CA LEU A 234 -16.35 -17.05 -3.01
C LEU A 234 -16.47 -16.31 -1.68
N ARG A 235 -17.67 -16.27 -1.09
CA ARG A 235 -17.90 -15.67 0.23
C ARG A 235 -17.05 -16.35 1.30
N LYS A 236 -17.00 -17.68 1.34
CA LYS A 236 -16.17 -18.44 2.29
C LYS A 236 -14.68 -18.17 2.09
N ARG A 237 -14.20 -18.14 0.84
CA ARG A 237 -12.80 -17.82 0.51
C ARG A 237 -12.42 -16.39 0.91
N THR A 238 -13.31 -15.43 0.69
CA THR A 238 -13.11 -14.04 1.10
C THR A 238 -13.11 -13.90 2.63
N ALA A 239 -14.03 -14.57 3.33
CA ALA A 239 -14.11 -14.58 4.79
C ALA A 239 -12.85 -15.12 5.49
N ALA A 240 -12.08 -15.97 4.80
CA ALA A 240 -10.79 -16.45 5.32
C ALA A 240 -9.69 -15.38 5.34
N LYS A 241 -9.85 -14.28 4.58
CA LYS A 241 -8.85 -13.20 4.45
C LYS A 241 -9.35 -11.85 4.96
N ALA A 242 -10.65 -11.61 4.93
CA ALA A 242 -11.26 -10.35 5.32
C ALA A 242 -12.52 -10.64 6.13
N ARG A 243 -12.72 -9.87 7.22
CA ARG A 243 -13.90 -9.97 8.08
C ARG A 243 -15.02 -9.09 7.51
N PRO A 244 -16.26 -9.60 7.31
CA PRO A 244 -17.37 -8.81 6.80
C PRO A 244 -17.66 -7.55 7.62
N GLU A 245 -17.43 -7.61 8.93
CA GLU A 245 -17.67 -6.52 9.87
C GLU A 245 -16.69 -5.36 9.65
N HIS A 246 -15.45 -5.66 9.22
CA HIS A 246 -14.42 -4.66 8.99
C HIS A 246 -14.43 -4.17 7.55
N TYR A 247 -14.63 -5.10 6.60
CA TYR A 247 -14.55 -4.87 5.17
C TYR A 247 -15.81 -5.43 4.48
N PRO A 248 -16.92 -4.68 4.46
CA PRO A 248 -18.19 -5.15 3.88
C PRO A 248 -18.18 -5.20 2.35
N ALA A 249 -17.36 -4.38 1.68
CA ALA A 249 -17.39 -4.22 0.23
C ALA A 249 -17.14 -5.51 -0.59
N PRO A 250 -16.13 -6.35 -0.27
CA PRO A 250 -15.94 -7.64 -0.95
C PRO A 250 -17.19 -8.54 -0.91
N PHE A 251 -17.91 -8.54 0.21
CA PHE A 251 -19.11 -9.35 0.38
C PHE A 251 -20.31 -8.77 -0.36
N ALA A 252 -20.45 -7.44 -0.35
CA ALA A 252 -21.46 -6.73 -1.12
C ALA A 252 -21.26 -6.90 -2.63
N LEU A 253 -20.02 -6.93 -3.12
CA LEU A 253 -19.70 -7.24 -4.52
C LEU A 253 -20.20 -8.64 -4.92
N ILE A 254 -19.86 -9.66 -4.12
CA ILE A 254 -20.30 -11.05 -4.38
C ILE A 254 -21.83 -11.13 -4.39
N GLU A 255 -22.49 -10.48 -3.44
CA GLU A 255 -23.94 -10.51 -3.31
C GLU A 255 -24.64 -9.76 -4.46
N THR A 256 -24.10 -8.62 -4.88
CA THR A 256 -24.59 -7.84 -6.02
C THR A 256 -24.52 -8.67 -7.30
N TRP A 257 -23.38 -9.34 -7.53
CA TRP A 257 -23.21 -10.23 -8.68
C TRP A 257 -24.16 -11.44 -8.62
N ARG A 258 -24.35 -12.04 -7.44
CA ARG A 258 -25.26 -13.17 -7.21
C ARG A 258 -26.71 -12.81 -7.55
N ARG A 259 -27.15 -11.61 -7.16
CA ARG A 259 -28.53 -11.10 -7.36
C ARG A 259 -28.82 -10.52 -8.75
N GLY A 260 -27.80 -10.19 -9.54
CA GLY A 260 -28.00 -9.61 -10.87
C GLY A 260 -28.91 -10.44 -11.78
N GLY A 261 -29.64 -9.83 -12.71
CA GLY A 261 -30.38 -10.57 -13.74
C GLY A 261 -29.65 -10.67 -15.08
N PRO A 262 -30.32 -11.11 -16.15
CA PRO A 262 -29.72 -11.16 -17.49
C PRO A 262 -29.50 -9.78 -18.10
N ALA A 263 -30.34 -8.79 -17.74
CA ALA A 263 -30.29 -7.43 -18.27
C ALA A 263 -29.20 -6.59 -17.58
N ILE A 264 -28.41 -5.87 -18.40
CA ILE A 264 -27.34 -4.99 -17.91
C ILE A 264 -27.88 -3.87 -17.01
N ARG A 265 -28.99 -3.24 -17.39
CA ARG A 265 -29.64 -2.15 -16.63
C ARG A 265 -29.95 -2.55 -15.18
N GLN A 266 -30.45 -3.76 -14.97
CA GLN A 266 -30.75 -4.26 -13.62
C GLN A 266 -29.47 -4.44 -12.80
N ARG A 267 -28.38 -4.89 -13.42
CA ARG A 267 -27.09 -5.07 -12.73
C ARG A 267 -26.49 -3.72 -12.33
N LEU A 268 -26.51 -2.75 -13.24
CA LEU A 268 -26.07 -1.39 -12.97
C LEU A 268 -26.84 -0.77 -11.80
N GLU A 269 -28.16 -0.93 -11.77
CA GLU A 269 -28.99 -0.40 -10.67
C GLU A 269 -28.69 -1.09 -9.32
N LEU A 270 -28.46 -2.41 -9.31
CA LEU A 270 -28.05 -3.13 -8.09
C LEU A 270 -26.66 -2.68 -7.61
N GLU A 271 -25.72 -2.54 -8.55
CA GLU A 271 -24.37 -2.02 -8.30
C GLU A 271 -24.42 -0.62 -7.69
N ALA A 272 -25.14 0.31 -8.31
CA ALA A 272 -25.23 1.70 -7.85
C ALA A 272 -25.76 1.80 -6.42
N ARG A 273 -26.85 1.08 -6.11
CA ARG A 273 -27.41 1.06 -4.74
C ARG A 273 -26.45 0.47 -3.72
N ALA A 274 -25.78 -0.63 -4.07
CA ALA A 274 -24.86 -1.30 -3.16
C ALA A 274 -23.61 -0.44 -2.90
N VAL A 275 -23.01 0.16 -3.94
CA VAL A 275 -21.86 1.05 -3.81
C VAL A 275 -22.23 2.32 -3.04
N ALA A 276 -23.38 2.93 -3.32
CA ALA A 276 -23.85 4.11 -2.57
C ALA A 276 -24.05 3.81 -1.08
N LYS A 277 -24.55 2.61 -0.73
CA LYS A 277 -24.66 2.17 0.67
C LYS A 277 -23.29 1.98 1.32
N LEU A 278 -22.33 1.40 0.60
CA LEU A 278 -20.96 1.20 1.11
C LEU A 278 -20.23 2.54 1.31
N ALA A 279 -20.44 3.50 0.41
CA ALA A 279 -19.83 4.83 0.49
C ALA A 279 -20.16 5.56 1.79
N GLN A 280 -21.33 5.30 2.39
CA GLN A 280 -21.78 5.89 3.65
C GLN A 280 -21.18 5.20 4.90
N THR A 281 -20.42 4.12 4.72
CA THR A 281 -19.86 3.38 5.87
C THR A 281 -18.62 4.08 6.43
N PRO A 282 -18.39 4.02 7.76
CA PRO A 282 -17.14 4.49 8.37
C PRO A 282 -15.90 3.84 7.73
N THR A 283 -15.97 2.54 7.42
CA THR A 283 -14.89 1.83 6.70
C THR A 283 -14.50 2.52 5.40
N CYS A 284 -15.46 2.91 4.55
CA CYS A 284 -15.16 3.58 3.29
C CYS A 284 -14.49 4.93 3.53
N ARG A 285 -15.05 5.74 4.44
CA ARG A 285 -14.47 7.04 4.82
C ARG A 285 -13.03 6.90 5.28
N GLN A 286 -12.74 5.94 6.16
CA GLN A 286 -11.40 5.73 6.69
C GLN A 286 -10.43 5.15 5.66
N LEU A 287 -10.86 4.26 4.77
CA LEU A 287 -9.99 3.75 3.71
C LEU A 287 -9.67 4.83 2.65
N ILE A 288 -10.60 5.74 2.36
CA ILE A 288 -10.33 6.92 1.52
C ILE A 288 -9.34 7.86 2.23
N ARG A 289 -9.50 8.09 3.54
CA ARG A 289 -8.51 8.84 4.34
C ARG A 289 -7.13 8.18 4.24
N VAL A 290 -7.01 6.88 4.44
CA VAL A 290 -5.74 6.13 4.33
C VAL A 290 -5.10 6.29 2.95
N PHE A 291 -5.90 6.32 1.88
CA PHE A 291 -5.39 6.62 0.54
C PHE A 291 -4.74 8.01 0.48
N PHE A 292 -5.41 9.05 1.00
CA PHE A 292 -4.84 10.41 1.03
C PHE A 292 -3.62 10.53 1.95
N LEU A 293 -3.60 9.80 3.08
CA LEU A 293 -2.42 9.70 3.93
C LEU A 293 -1.23 9.10 3.17
N GLN A 294 -1.48 8.04 2.38
CA GLN A 294 -0.45 7.45 1.54
C GLN A 294 0.07 8.43 0.48
N GLU A 295 -0.83 9.15 -0.20
CA GLU A 295 -0.44 10.16 -1.19
C GLU A 295 0.34 11.31 -0.55
N ARG A 296 -0.01 11.71 0.68
CA ARG A 296 0.74 12.69 1.45
C ARG A 296 2.16 12.22 1.76
N LEU A 297 2.34 10.95 2.15
CA LEU A 297 3.68 10.38 2.33
C LEU A 297 4.48 10.34 1.02
N LYS A 298 3.86 9.98 -0.11
CA LYS A 298 4.52 10.00 -1.43
C LYS A 298 4.89 11.40 -1.93
N ALA A 299 4.17 12.42 -1.44
CA ALA A 299 4.40 13.82 -1.77
C ALA A 299 5.53 14.46 -0.92
N GLN A 300 6.01 13.78 0.12
CA GLN A 300 7.22 14.19 0.83
C GLN A 300 8.39 14.27 -0.16
N GLY A 301 9.12 15.38 -0.14
CA GLY A 301 10.19 15.64 -1.11
C GLY A 301 9.70 15.91 -2.54
N ALA A 302 8.43 16.26 -2.76
CA ALA A 302 7.95 16.67 -4.08
C ALA A 302 8.76 17.86 -4.62
N GLY A 303 9.22 17.74 -5.86
CA GLY A 303 10.07 18.75 -6.51
C GLY A 303 11.58 18.61 -6.21
N ALA A 304 11.98 17.80 -5.23
CA ALA A 304 13.39 17.51 -4.98
C ALA A 304 13.92 16.44 -5.95
N GLN A 305 15.14 16.63 -6.43
CA GLN A 305 15.89 15.58 -7.11
C GLN A 305 16.72 14.82 -6.07
N ALA A 306 16.66 13.48 -6.10
CA ALA A 306 17.44 12.67 -5.16
C ALA A 306 18.95 12.89 -5.38
N GLY A 307 19.39 12.95 -6.65
CA GLY A 307 20.81 13.04 -7.00
C GLY A 307 21.63 11.86 -6.48
N ILE A 308 21.04 10.66 -6.49
CA ILE A 308 21.62 9.42 -5.96
C ILE A 308 21.43 8.34 -7.01
N GLU A 309 22.53 7.82 -7.56
CA GLU A 309 22.54 6.68 -8.49
C GLU A 309 23.35 5.51 -7.94
N ARG A 310 24.36 5.79 -7.10
CA ARG A 310 25.24 4.80 -6.48
C ARG A 310 25.04 4.78 -4.97
N ILE A 311 24.73 3.60 -4.44
CA ILE A 311 24.52 3.36 -3.01
C ILE A 311 25.61 2.40 -2.52
N HIS A 312 26.26 2.75 -1.42
CA HIS A 312 27.17 1.86 -0.72
C HIS A 312 26.55 1.46 0.62
N VAL A 313 26.45 0.16 0.90
CA VAL A 313 25.88 -0.35 2.14
C VAL A 313 26.97 -1.04 2.95
N VAL A 314 27.15 -0.62 4.20
CA VAL A 314 28.13 -1.20 5.13
C VAL A 314 27.41 -2.09 6.15
N GLY A 315 27.72 -3.38 6.12
CA GLY A 315 27.06 -4.45 6.88
C GLY A 315 26.23 -5.36 5.97
N ALA A 316 26.68 -6.60 5.76
CA ALA A 316 26.01 -7.62 4.95
C ALA A 316 25.10 -8.56 5.77
N GLY A 317 24.71 -8.12 6.97
CA GLY A 317 23.68 -8.77 7.77
C GLY A 317 22.32 -8.85 7.05
N VAL A 318 21.28 -9.27 7.79
CA VAL A 318 19.93 -9.41 7.21
C VAL A 318 19.42 -8.09 6.63
N MET A 319 19.50 -6.99 7.40
CA MET A 319 18.99 -5.68 6.97
C MET A 319 19.81 -5.08 5.84
N GLY A 320 21.14 -4.95 6.00
CA GLY A 320 21.97 -4.33 4.97
C GLY A 320 21.96 -5.10 3.65
N GLY A 321 21.95 -6.44 3.69
CA GLY A 321 21.78 -7.27 2.50
C GLY A 321 20.42 -7.06 1.80
N ASP A 322 19.33 -6.98 2.57
CA ASP A 322 17.98 -6.75 2.03
C ASP A 322 17.82 -5.33 1.46
N ILE A 323 18.40 -4.30 2.10
CA ILE A 323 18.44 -2.92 1.59
C ILE A 323 19.21 -2.88 0.27
N ALA A 324 20.40 -3.47 0.24
CA ALA A 324 21.26 -3.50 -0.94
C ALA A 324 20.58 -4.22 -2.12
N ALA A 325 20.00 -5.40 -1.87
CA ALA A 325 19.26 -6.14 -2.89
C ALA A 325 18.04 -5.36 -3.39
N TRP A 326 17.26 -4.73 -2.49
CA TRP A 326 16.09 -3.96 -2.91
C TRP A 326 16.46 -2.74 -3.75
N ALA A 327 17.52 -2.02 -3.38
CA ALA A 327 18.04 -0.91 -4.17
C ALA A 327 18.49 -1.36 -5.57
N ALA A 328 19.26 -2.45 -5.67
CA ALA A 328 19.69 -2.99 -6.97
C ALA A 328 18.51 -3.43 -7.85
N LEU A 329 17.48 -4.04 -7.26
CA LEU A 329 16.23 -4.41 -7.96
C LEU A 329 15.50 -3.18 -8.52
N ARG A 330 15.61 -2.03 -7.84
CA ARG A 330 15.01 -0.75 -8.27
C ARG A 330 15.89 0.06 -9.22
N GLY A 331 17.05 -0.47 -9.60
CA GLY A 331 17.87 0.06 -10.69
C GLY A 331 19.06 0.90 -10.25
N PHE A 332 19.37 0.94 -8.95
CA PHE A 332 20.56 1.62 -8.43
C PHE A 332 21.80 0.73 -8.56
N GLU A 333 22.97 1.33 -8.76
CA GLU A 333 24.24 0.61 -8.63
C GLU A 333 24.57 0.50 -7.14
N VAL A 334 24.85 -0.71 -6.66
CA VAL A 334 24.99 -0.99 -5.23
C VAL A 334 26.27 -1.77 -4.94
N SER A 335 27.05 -1.28 -3.99
CA SER A 335 28.17 -2.02 -3.39
C SER A 335 27.82 -2.39 -1.95
N LEU A 336 28.11 -3.63 -1.57
CA LEU A 336 27.84 -4.18 -0.25
C LEU A 336 29.14 -4.59 0.42
N GLN A 337 29.47 -3.93 1.52
CA GLN A 337 30.68 -4.15 2.30
C GLN A 337 30.36 -4.94 3.59
N ASP A 338 31.25 -5.86 3.95
CA ASP A 338 31.39 -6.41 5.29
C ASP A 338 32.86 -6.81 5.50
N ARG A 339 33.21 -7.41 6.64
CA ARG A 339 34.62 -7.68 7.03
C ARG A 339 35.29 -8.77 6.19
N SER A 340 34.51 -9.68 5.58
CA SER A 340 35.03 -10.77 4.75
C SER A 340 34.03 -11.23 3.69
N ASP A 341 34.52 -11.94 2.67
CA ASP A 341 33.68 -12.55 1.63
C ASP A 341 32.68 -13.57 2.21
N GLU A 342 33.04 -14.25 3.30
CA GLU A 342 32.15 -15.20 3.99
C GLU A 342 30.90 -14.53 4.56
N GLN A 343 30.99 -13.24 4.91
CA GLN A 343 29.86 -12.46 5.42
C GLN A 343 29.06 -11.82 4.29
N VAL A 344 29.72 -11.35 3.24
CA VAL A 344 29.07 -10.68 2.09
C VAL A 344 28.37 -11.69 1.16
N GLY A 345 29.02 -12.82 0.87
CA GLY A 345 28.55 -13.84 -0.08
C GLY A 345 27.10 -14.29 0.16
N PRO A 346 26.73 -14.69 1.39
CA PRO A 346 25.35 -15.08 1.70
C PRO A 346 24.32 -13.98 1.42
N ALA A 347 24.66 -12.71 1.60
CA ALA A 347 23.76 -11.60 1.31
C ALA A 347 23.55 -11.40 -0.20
N ILE A 348 24.61 -11.55 -0.99
CA ILE A 348 24.54 -11.50 -2.45
C ILE A 348 23.64 -12.62 -2.98
N GLU A 349 23.78 -13.84 -2.46
CA GLU A 349 22.94 -14.98 -2.87
C GLU A 349 21.47 -14.80 -2.49
N ARG A 350 21.18 -14.25 -1.30
CA ARG A 350 19.81 -13.85 -0.93
C ARG A 350 19.24 -12.82 -1.91
N GLY A 351 20.05 -11.85 -2.33
CA GLY A 351 19.69 -10.86 -3.35
C GLY A 351 19.34 -11.51 -4.69
N ARG A 352 20.18 -12.42 -5.19
CA ARG A 352 19.91 -13.19 -6.43
C ARG A 352 18.62 -13.99 -6.35
N ALA A 353 18.36 -14.65 -5.22
CA ALA A 353 17.10 -15.38 -4.99
C ALA A 353 15.88 -14.44 -4.99
N LEU A 354 16.00 -13.24 -4.41
CA LEU A 354 14.97 -12.21 -4.47
C LEU A 354 14.71 -11.78 -5.93
N PHE A 355 15.76 -11.57 -6.72
CA PHE A 355 15.66 -11.18 -8.13
C PHE A 355 14.94 -12.25 -8.94
N ALA A 356 15.35 -13.51 -8.83
CA ALA A 356 14.69 -14.64 -9.50
C ALA A 356 13.20 -14.77 -9.12
N LYS A 357 12.85 -14.47 -7.87
CA LYS A 357 11.46 -14.52 -7.39
C LYS A 357 10.60 -13.37 -7.89
N LYS A 358 11.16 -12.16 -8.01
CA LYS A 358 10.43 -10.92 -8.33
C LYS A 358 10.42 -10.60 -9.81
N LEU A 359 11.53 -10.87 -10.50
CA LEU A 359 11.73 -10.60 -11.91
C LEU A 359 11.44 -11.89 -12.68
N LYS A 360 10.63 -11.80 -13.74
CA LYS A 360 10.14 -12.96 -14.51
C LYS A 360 10.92 -13.22 -15.79
N SER A 361 12.02 -12.51 -16.01
CA SER A 361 12.80 -12.51 -17.26
C SER A 361 14.28 -12.67 -16.91
N PRO A 362 15.00 -13.62 -17.53
CA PRO A 362 16.43 -13.83 -17.31
C PRO A 362 17.26 -12.56 -17.44
N ASP A 363 17.08 -11.80 -18.53
CA ASP A 363 17.85 -10.56 -18.77
C ASP A 363 17.68 -9.53 -17.65
N ARG A 364 16.46 -9.44 -17.07
CA ARG A 364 16.20 -8.53 -15.95
C ARG A 364 16.85 -9.01 -14.66
N ILE A 365 16.89 -10.33 -14.44
CA ILE A 365 17.57 -10.93 -13.30
C ILE A 365 19.06 -10.64 -13.39
N GLU A 366 19.69 -10.90 -14.55
CA GLU A 366 21.11 -10.62 -14.77
C GLU A 366 21.43 -9.13 -14.62
N ALA A 367 20.60 -8.25 -15.18
CA ALA A 367 20.79 -6.80 -15.01
C ALA A 367 20.69 -6.35 -13.54
N ALA A 368 19.78 -6.92 -12.74
CA ALA A 368 19.70 -6.62 -11.31
C ALA A 368 20.88 -7.21 -10.52
N SER A 369 21.30 -8.44 -10.85
CA SER A 369 22.46 -9.10 -10.27
C SER A 369 23.75 -8.33 -10.53
N ALA A 370 23.94 -7.79 -11.74
CA ALA A 370 25.12 -7.01 -12.11
C ALA A 370 25.24 -5.69 -11.34
N ARG A 371 24.12 -5.14 -10.87
CA ARG A 371 24.09 -3.92 -10.06
C ARG A 371 24.48 -4.14 -8.60
N LEU A 372 24.33 -5.36 -8.06
CA LEU A 372 24.67 -5.67 -6.67
C LEU A 372 26.05 -6.33 -6.60
N ARG A 373 27.03 -5.60 -6.08
CA ARG A 373 28.44 -6.04 -6.04
C ARG A 373 28.93 -6.20 -4.61
N ALA A 374 29.62 -7.30 -4.33
CA ALA A 374 30.39 -7.45 -3.10
C ALA A 374 31.59 -6.51 -3.12
N ASP A 375 31.89 -5.85 -1.99
CA ASP A 375 33.01 -4.92 -1.85
C ASP A 375 33.57 -4.97 -0.42
N VAL A 376 34.28 -6.04 -0.08
CA VAL A 376 34.92 -6.21 1.23
C VAL A 376 35.91 -5.07 1.53
N SER A 377 36.58 -4.54 0.51
CA SER A 377 37.55 -3.45 0.63
C SER A 377 36.93 -2.07 0.95
N GLY A 378 35.63 -1.91 0.73
CA GLY A 378 34.96 -0.61 0.83
C GLY A 378 35.41 0.41 -0.24
N SER A 379 35.93 -0.05 -1.37
CA SER A 379 36.36 0.82 -2.47
C SER A 379 35.23 1.67 -3.07
N GLY A 380 33.98 1.20 -2.95
CA GLY A 380 32.77 1.86 -3.41
C GLY A 380 32.40 3.13 -2.64
N VAL A 381 32.92 3.33 -1.42
CA VAL A 381 32.63 4.51 -0.58
C VAL A 381 32.93 5.81 -1.32
N ALA A 382 34.07 5.91 -2.00
CA ALA A 382 34.49 7.12 -2.72
C ALA A 382 33.63 7.44 -3.95
N ALA A 383 32.92 6.45 -4.49
CA ALA A 383 32.07 6.59 -5.67
C ALA A 383 30.58 6.72 -5.34
N ALA A 384 30.18 6.50 -4.08
CA ALA A 384 28.80 6.51 -3.64
C ALA A 384 28.23 7.93 -3.50
N ASP A 385 26.95 8.09 -3.84
CA ASP A 385 26.18 9.31 -3.58
C ASP A 385 25.45 9.21 -2.22
N LEU A 386 25.23 7.98 -1.75
CA LEU A 386 24.68 7.64 -0.45
C LEU A 386 25.43 6.45 0.14
N VAL A 387 25.91 6.59 1.37
CA VAL A 387 26.42 5.50 2.19
C VAL A 387 25.38 5.17 3.26
N ILE A 388 25.00 3.90 3.39
CA ILE A 388 24.07 3.40 4.41
C ILE A 388 24.82 2.48 5.35
N GLU A 389 24.85 2.84 6.63
CA GLU A 389 25.35 1.99 7.70
C GLU A 389 24.23 1.08 8.21
N ALA A 390 24.50 -0.23 8.24
CA ALA A 390 23.62 -1.28 8.75
C ALA A 390 24.41 -2.37 9.52
N ILE A 391 25.40 -1.94 10.32
CA ILE A 391 26.16 -2.80 11.23
C ILE A 391 25.37 -3.06 12.52
N PHE A 392 25.91 -3.90 13.39
CA PHE A 392 25.29 -4.23 14.67
C PHE A 392 25.05 -2.98 15.55
N GLU A 393 24.12 -3.12 16.49
CA GLU A 393 23.59 -2.00 17.27
C GLU A 393 24.49 -1.68 18.47
N ASP A 394 25.61 -1.01 18.18
CA ASP A 394 26.62 -0.57 19.13
C ASP A 394 27.10 0.85 18.79
N LEU A 395 27.04 1.75 19.77
CA LEU A 395 27.33 3.17 19.57
C LEU A 395 28.79 3.41 19.14
N ASP A 396 29.75 2.83 19.85
CA ASP A 396 31.18 3.04 19.61
C ASP A 396 31.60 2.48 18.24
N ALA A 397 31.10 1.30 17.88
CA ALA A 397 31.37 0.69 16.58
C ALA A 397 30.83 1.54 15.43
N LYS A 398 29.61 2.08 15.55
CA LYS A 398 29.02 2.96 14.53
C LYS A 398 29.78 4.28 14.42
N GLN A 399 30.09 4.92 15.55
CA GLN A 399 30.87 6.17 15.56
C GLN A 399 32.29 5.99 15.00
N ALA A 400 32.96 4.86 15.31
CA ALA A 400 34.26 4.54 14.73
C ALA A 400 34.18 4.35 13.23
N LEU A 401 33.14 3.66 12.74
CA LEU A 401 32.91 3.49 11.31
C LEU A 401 32.67 4.84 10.61
N TYR A 402 31.89 5.74 11.19
CA TYR A 402 31.63 7.04 10.56
C TYR A 402 32.90 7.89 10.40
N ARG A 403 33.78 7.87 11.41
CA ARG A 403 35.09 8.54 11.35
C ARG A 403 36.00 7.97 10.27
N ASP A 404 35.88 6.69 9.95
CA ASP A 404 36.61 6.07 8.84
C ASP A 404 35.99 6.41 7.46
N LEU A 405 34.66 6.39 7.36
CA LEU A 405 33.95 6.58 6.09
C LEU A 405 33.97 8.03 5.61
N GLU A 406 33.71 9.00 6.49
CA GLU A 406 33.47 10.39 6.10
C GLU A 406 34.63 11.01 5.28
N PRO A 407 35.92 10.82 5.62
CA PRO A 407 37.02 11.32 4.81
C PRO A 407 37.13 10.69 3.41
N ARG A 408 36.58 9.49 3.21
CA ARG A 408 36.62 8.73 1.95
C ARG A 408 35.41 9.03 1.06
N MET A 409 34.36 9.63 1.61
CA MET A 409 33.12 9.92 0.89
C MET A 409 33.27 11.12 -0.05
N LYS A 410 32.37 11.23 -1.03
CA LYS A 410 32.27 12.46 -1.82
C LYS A 410 31.86 13.66 -0.96
N PRO A 411 32.28 14.88 -1.34
CA PRO A 411 31.90 16.11 -0.62
C PRO A 411 30.38 16.37 -0.53
N ASP A 412 29.58 15.79 -1.42
CA ASP A 412 28.12 15.98 -1.49
C ASP A 412 27.32 14.70 -1.19
N ALA A 413 28.00 13.59 -0.88
CA ALA A 413 27.38 12.32 -0.54
C ALA A 413 26.62 12.41 0.80
N LEU A 414 25.56 11.62 0.94
CA LEU A 414 24.83 11.48 2.18
C LEU A 414 25.36 10.29 2.98
N LEU A 415 25.35 10.40 4.31
CA LEU A 415 25.58 9.28 5.22
C LEU A 415 24.30 8.99 5.98
N ALA A 416 23.78 7.76 5.88
CA ALA A 416 22.57 7.36 6.58
C ALA A 416 22.83 6.19 7.53
N SER A 417 22.27 6.23 8.73
CA SER A 417 22.22 5.06 9.62
C SER A 417 20.86 4.36 9.53
N ASN A 418 20.86 3.03 9.46
CA ASN A 418 19.67 2.18 9.63
C ASN A 418 19.45 1.77 11.10
N THR A 419 20.03 2.48 12.07
CA THR A 419 19.77 2.25 13.50
C THR A 419 18.28 2.20 13.79
N SER A 420 17.88 1.32 14.71
CA SER A 420 16.48 1.08 15.09
C SER A 420 16.13 1.64 16.48
N SER A 421 17.15 1.98 17.26
CA SER A 421 16.98 2.32 18.67
C SER A 421 17.94 3.41 19.18
N ILE A 422 19.19 3.43 18.71
CA ILE A 422 20.19 4.43 19.14
C ILE A 422 19.75 5.84 18.69
N PRO A 423 19.67 6.82 19.62
CA PRO A 423 19.34 8.19 19.27
C PRO A 423 20.33 8.79 18.26
N LEU A 424 19.81 9.42 17.21
CA LEU A 424 20.63 9.95 16.13
C LEU A 424 21.55 11.10 16.61
N ASP A 425 21.15 11.83 17.65
CA ASP A 425 21.95 12.88 18.27
C ASP A 425 23.24 12.35 18.89
N GLU A 426 23.23 11.12 19.43
CA GLU A 426 24.43 10.46 19.97
C GLU A 426 25.37 10.04 18.84
N LEU A 427 24.83 9.46 17.77
CA LEU A 427 25.59 9.05 16.58
C LEU A 427 26.22 10.25 15.86
N ARG A 428 25.48 11.36 15.77
CA ARG A 428 25.90 12.60 15.13
C ARG A 428 27.19 13.18 15.74
N SER A 429 27.46 12.93 17.01
CA SER A 429 28.64 13.49 17.69
C SER A 429 29.99 13.09 17.07
N ALA A 430 30.02 11.99 16.31
CA ALA A 430 31.21 11.51 15.60
C ALA A 430 31.28 11.96 14.12
N ILE A 431 30.37 12.83 13.68
CA ILE A 431 30.25 13.30 12.28
C ILE A 431 30.76 14.74 12.16
N ALA A 432 31.66 15.00 11.21
CA ALA A 432 32.20 16.33 10.95
C ALA A 432 31.22 17.22 10.16
N ALA A 433 30.46 16.66 9.21
CA ALA A 433 29.49 17.34 8.37
C ALA A 433 28.04 16.87 8.65
N PRO A 434 27.47 17.21 9.83
CA PRO A 434 26.18 16.66 10.28
C PRO A 434 24.99 17.06 9.39
N GLY A 435 25.09 18.14 8.61
CA GLY A 435 24.05 18.57 7.67
C GLY A 435 23.68 17.52 6.60
N ARG A 436 24.54 16.53 6.37
CA ARG A 436 24.35 15.43 5.41
C ARG A 436 24.18 14.05 6.06
N PHE A 437 24.09 14.00 7.38
CA PHE A 437 23.89 12.79 8.16
C PHE A 437 22.41 12.65 8.57
N LEU A 438 21.82 11.47 8.37
CA LEU A 438 20.43 11.24 8.74
C LEU A 438 20.19 9.78 9.16
N GLY A 439 19.04 9.49 9.76
CA GLY A 439 18.57 8.11 9.84
C GLY A 439 17.73 7.75 8.61
N LEU A 440 17.96 6.57 8.04
CA LEU A 440 17.06 5.90 7.11
C LEU A 440 16.69 4.55 7.70
N HIS A 441 15.66 4.55 8.55
CA HIS A 441 15.22 3.35 9.26
C HIS A 441 14.24 2.56 8.38
N TYR A 442 14.72 1.41 7.88
CA TYR A 442 13.95 0.44 7.12
C TYR A 442 13.37 -0.64 8.03
N PHE A 443 12.25 -1.22 7.63
CA PHE A 443 11.58 -2.29 8.37
C PHE A 443 11.75 -3.65 7.67
N ASN A 444 11.99 -4.70 8.46
CA ASN A 444 12.12 -6.07 7.96
C ASN A 444 10.75 -6.72 7.73
N PRO A 445 10.50 -7.41 6.59
CA PRO A 445 11.37 -7.52 5.40
C PRO A 445 11.30 -6.29 4.50
N VAL A 446 12.46 -5.81 4.03
CA VAL A 446 12.55 -4.58 3.23
C VAL A 446 11.70 -4.69 1.97
N ALA A 447 11.61 -5.84 1.32
CA ALA A 447 10.80 -6.01 0.11
C ALA A 447 9.28 -5.96 0.32
N LEU A 448 8.79 -6.00 1.57
CA LEU A 448 7.37 -6.03 1.93
C LEU A 448 6.92 -4.76 2.65
N MET A 449 7.76 -4.22 3.54
CA MET A 449 7.40 -3.07 4.35
C MET A 449 7.48 -1.78 3.52
N PRO A 450 6.39 -1.00 3.39
CA PRO A 450 6.36 0.16 2.51
C PRO A 450 7.02 1.40 3.13
N LEU A 451 6.98 1.54 4.45
CA LEU A 451 7.46 2.73 5.16
C LEU A 451 8.99 2.75 5.30
N VAL A 452 9.57 3.94 5.26
CA VAL A 452 10.94 4.24 5.71
C VAL A 452 10.88 5.51 6.55
N GLU A 453 11.40 5.43 7.77
CA GLU A 453 11.52 6.59 8.67
C GLU A 453 12.79 7.38 8.33
N ILE A 454 12.61 8.63 7.91
CA ILE A 454 13.67 9.62 7.72
C ILE A 454 13.86 10.32 9.07
N VAL A 455 14.85 9.87 9.84
CA VAL A 455 15.09 10.36 11.19
C VAL A 455 15.94 11.63 11.11
N ARG A 456 15.45 12.72 11.68
CA ARG A 456 16.16 14.01 11.74
C ARG A 456 16.77 14.26 13.12
N HIS A 457 17.88 15.00 13.09
CA HIS A 457 18.48 15.66 14.26
C HIS A 457 18.47 17.19 14.05
N ASP A 458 18.94 17.93 15.04
CA ASP A 458 18.94 19.39 15.09
C ASP A 458 19.77 20.07 13.98
N ALA A 459 20.92 19.51 13.61
CA ALA A 459 21.83 20.04 12.60
C ALA A 459 21.55 19.57 11.14
N LEU A 460 20.46 18.85 10.88
CA LEU A 460 20.18 18.26 9.56
C LEU A 460 19.66 19.32 8.57
N GLU A 461 20.23 19.37 7.37
CA GLU A 461 19.78 20.29 6.32
C GLU A 461 18.44 19.87 5.72
N ALA A 462 17.56 20.84 5.49
CA ALA A 462 16.26 20.60 4.86
C ALA A 462 16.39 20.00 3.44
N ALA A 463 17.42 20.38 2.69
CA ALA A 463 17.71 19.82 1.37
C ALA A 463 18.02 18.32 1.43
N THR A 464 18.72 17.87 2.47
CA THR A 464 19.04 16.45 2.70
C THR A 464 17.76 15.62 2.92
N ILE A 465 16.80 16.13 3.69
CA ILE A 465 15.50 15.49 3.89
C ILE A 465 14.76 15.33 2.56
N GLY A 466 14.76 16.37 1.72
CA GLY A 466 14.15 16.35 0.39
C GLY A 466 14.78 15.29 -0.53
N ARG A 467 16.13 15.21 -0.56
CA ARG A 467 16.87 14.19 -1.32
C ARG A 467 16.54 12.77 -0.86
N ALA A 468 16.51 12.55 0.46
CA ALA A 468 16.17 11.26 1.08
C ALA A 468 14.73 10.83 0.79
N ALA A 469 13.77 11.75 0.85
CA ALA A 469 12.37 11.47 0.50
C ALA A 469 12.21 11.13 -1.00
N ALA A 470 12.88 11.87 -1.88
CA ALA A 470 12.91 11.58 -3.31
C ALA A 470 13.54 10.20 -3.62
N LEU A 471 14.59 9.82 -2.89
CA LEU A 471 15.18 8.47 -2.96
C LEU A 471 14.18 7.39 -2.55
N CYS A 472 13.50 7.56 -1.40
CA CYS A 472 12.51 6.60 -0.93
C CYS A 472 11.42 6.36 -1.98
N LYS A 473 10.96 7.42 -2.66
CA LYS A 473 10.00 7.30 -3.77
C LYS A 473 10.55 6.46 -4.93
N ARG A 474 11.81 6.67 -5.34
CA ARG A 474 12.47 5.84 -6.38
C ARG A 474 12.61 4.37 -5.95
N LEU A 475 12.81 4.13 -4.66
CA LEU A 475 12.83 2.79 -4.07
C LEU A 475 11.44 2.17 -3.88
N ASP A 476 10.36 2.84 -4.31
CA ASP A 476 8.97 2.41 -4.10
C ASP A 476 8.64 2.25 -2.60
N LYS A 477 9.11 3.22 -1.80
CA LYS A 477 8.89 3.37 -0.37
C LYS A 477 8.14 4.65 -0.04
N LEU A 478 7.48 4.65 1.11
CA LEU A 478 6.77 5.77 1.71
C LEU A 478 7.70 6.42 2.75
N PRO A 479 8.28 7.59 2.45
CA PRO A 479 9.08 8.31 3.44
C PRO A 479 8.18 8.98 4.47
N ILE A 480 8.58 8.92 5.74
CA ILE A 480 8.01 9.73 6.82
C ILE A 480 9.15 10.40 7.60
N VAL A 481 9.07 11.72 7.78
CA VAL A 481 10.07 12.46 8.56
C VAL A 481 9.70 12.36 10.03
N VAL A 482 10.65 11.91 10.86
CA VAL A 482 10.46 11.69 12.30
C VAL A 482 11.61 12.30 13.09
N ALA A 483 11.36 12.74 14.32
CA ALA A 483 12.39 13.17 15.25
C ALA A 483 13.25 11.99 15.74
N GLY A 484 14.52 12.25 16.06
CA GLY A 484 15.48 11.28 16.61
C GLY A 484 15.25 10.85 18.06
N THR A 485 13.99 10.72 18.50
CA THR A 485 13.66 10.18 19.83
C THR A 485 13.91 8.67 19.88
N PRO A 486 14.20 8.06 21.04
CA PRO A 486 14.34 6.61 21.17
C PRO A 486 13.17 5.84 20.53
N GLY A 487 13.48 4.95 19.58
CA GLY A 487 12.49 4.13 18.86
C GLY A 487 11.64 4.89 17.84
N PHE A 488 12.00 6.15 17.56
CA PHE A 488 11.38 7.03 16.57
C PHE A 488 9.86 7.10 16.73
N LEU A 489 9.09 6.82 15.67
CA LEU A 489 7.63 6.74 15.75
C LEU A 489 7.17 5.29 15.86
N VAL A 490 7.53 4.43 14.91
CA VAL A 490 6.92 3.10 14.77
C VAL A 490 7.26 2.18 15.93
N ASN A 491 8.55 2.04 16.28
CA ASN A 491 8.95 1.16 17.38
C ASN A 491 8.47 1.70 18.72
N ARG A 492 8.55 3.02 18.93
CA ARG A 492 8.03 3.70 20.12
C ARG A 492 6.55 3.39 20.37
N VAL A 493 5.71 3.48 19.33
CA VAL A 493 4.26 3.17 19.43
C VAL A 493 3.98 1.67 19.53
N LEU A 494 4.77 0.82 18.85
CA LEU A 494 4.54 -0.63 18.83
C LEU A 494 4.96 -1.33 20.12
N MET A 495 6.01 -0.87 20.79
CA MET A 495 6.61 -1.58 21.92
C MET A 495 5.67 -1.75 23.12
N PRO A 496 4.91 -0.72 23.58
CA PRO A 496 3.92 -0.90 24.65
C PRO A 496 2.90 -2.02 24.38
N TYR A 497 2.46 -2.17 23.12
CA TYR A 497 1.54 -3.22 22.69
C TYR A 497 2.16 -4.62 22.77
N LEU A 498 3.40 -4.78 22.33
CA LEU A 498 4.10 -6.07 22.39
C LEU A 498 4.41 -6.47 23.83
N LEU A 499 4.95 -5.54 24.63
CA LEU A 499 5.29 -5.81 26.03
C LEU A 499 4.03 -6.17 26.84
N GLU A 500 2.91 -5.47 26.61
CA GLU A 500 1.66 -5.81 27.30
C GLU A 500 1.10 -7.16 26.86
N ALA A 501 1.18 -7.52 25.58
CA ALA A 501 0.78 -8.85 25.12
C ALA A 501 1.59 -9.97 25.78
N ILE A 502 2.89 -9.77 25.96
CA ILE A 502 3.76 -10.74 26.64
C ILE A 502 3.42 -10.82 28.13
N ARG A 503 3.11 -9.70 28.80
CA ARG A 503 2.60 -9.71 30.19
C ARG A 503 1.30 -10.50 30.32
N ILE A 504 0.34 -10.24 29.42
CA ILE A 504 -0.94 -10.96 29.38
C ILE A 504 -0.71 -12.48 29.19
N LEU A 505 0.25 -12.87 28.35
CA LEU A 505 0.63 -14.27 28.16
C LEU A 505 1.18 -14.88 29.46
N ARG A 506 2.03 -14.14 30.18
CA ARG A 506 2.58 -14.55 31.48
C ARG A 506 1.53 -14.65 32.59
N GLU A 507 0.48 -13.86 32.52
CA GLU A 507 -0.68 -13.95 33.41
C GLU A 507 -1.58 -15.17 33.11
N GLY A 508 -1.21 -16.00 32.13
CA GLY A 508 -1.86 -17.27 31.83
C GLY A 508 -2.94 -17.20 30.74
N VAL A 509 -3.10 -16.06 30.06
CA VAL A 509 -4.01 -15.97 28.91
C VAL A 509 -3.37 -16.68 27.71
N PRO A 510 -4.05 -17.67 27.08
CA PRO A 510 -3.45 -18.40 25.96
C PRO A 510 -3.11 -17.49 24.78
N GLY A 511 -1.90 -17.63 24.23
CA GLY A 511 -1.45 -16.85 23.06
C GLY A 511 -2.45 -16.77 21.91
N PRO A 512 -3.12 -17.88 21.51
CA PRO A 512 -4.12 -17.84 20.44
C PRO A 512 -5.33 -16.95 20.76
N VAL A 513 -5.69 -16.80 22.04
CA VAL A 513 -6.75 -15.89 22.49
C VAL A 513 -6.31 -14.44 22.36
N ILE A 514 -5.08 -14.12 22.76
CA ILE A 514 -4.47 -12.79 22.64
C ILE A 514 -4.40 -12.39 21.15
N ASP A 515 -3.87 -13.28 20.31
CA ASP A 515 -3.77 -13.07 18.86
C ASP A 515 -5.14 -12.87 18.21
N LYS A 516 -6.15 -13.63 18.64
CA LYS A 516 -7.52 -13.52 18.13
C LYS A 516 -8.17 -12.20 18.55
N ALA A 517 -7.89 -11.69 19.75
CA ALA A 517 -8.38 -10.39 20.20
C ALA A 517 -7.81 -9.25 19.34
N ALA A 518 -6.51 -9.23 19.10
CA ALA A 518 -5.88 -8.24 18.21
C ALA A 518 -6.38 -8.33 16.75
N LYS A 519 -6.51 -9.54 16.20
CA LYS A 519 -7.08 -9.74 14.84
C LYS A 519 -8.56 -9.35 14.79
N ARG A 520 -9.32 -9.53 15.88
CA ARG A 520 -10.71 -9.05 16.00
C ARG A 520 -10.79 -7.53 16.04
N PHE A 521 -9.85 -6.85 16.71
CA PHE A 521 -9.76 -5.40 16.66
C PHE A 521 -9.50 -4.90 15.24
N GLY A 522 -8.65 -5.61 14.50
CA GLY A 522 -8.34 -5.32 13.09
C GLY A 522 -6.86 -5.41 12.72
N MET A 523 -5.99 -5.83 13.64
CA MET A 523 -4.55 -5.97 13.39
C MET A 523 -4.28 -7.10 12.37
N PRO A 524 -3.28 -6.96 11.47
CA PRO A 524 -2.97 -7.97 10.45
C PRO A 524 -2.41 -9.26 11.04
N MET A 525 -1.70 -9.14 12.16
CA MET A 525 -1.08 -10.25 12.89
C MET A 525 -1.37 -10.08 14.39
N GLY A 526 -1.49 -11.20 15.09
CA GLY A 526 -1.61 -11.16 16.56
C GLY A 526 -0.25 -10.83 17.19
N PRO A 527 -0.22 -10.21 18.38
CA PRO A 527 1.03 -9.70 18.97
C PRO A 527 2.03 -10.81 19.32
N ILE A 528 1.56 -12.00 19.72
CA ILE A 528 2.45 -13.11 20.07
C ILE A 528 3.10 -13.68 18.80
N GLU A 529 2.28 -13.87 17.76
CA GLU A 529 2.74 -14.27 16.42
C GLU A 529 3.69 -13.22 15.81
N LEU A 530 3.43 -11.93 16.08
CA LEU A 530 4.26 -10.80 15.62
C LEU A 530 5.61 -10.78 16.32
N ALA A 531 5.66 -10.93 17.65
CA ALA A 531 6.91 -10.99 18.41
C ALA A 531 7.83 -12.12 17.91
N ASP A 532 7.27 -13.31 17.67
CA ASP A 532 8.01 -14.43 17.10
C ASP A 532 8.48 -14.18 15.65
N THR A 533 7.70 -13.44 14.86
CA THR A 533 8.04 -13.12 13.47
C THR A 533 9.15 -12.09 13.37
N VAL A 534 9.10 -11.05 14.21
CA VAL A 534 10.16 -10.02 14.34
C VAL A 534 11.44 -10.66 14.90
N GLY A 535 11.29 -11.55 15.87
CA GLY A 535 12.38 -12.21 16.58
C GLY A 535 12.45 -11.73 18.02
N LEU A 536 12.52 -12.68 18.94
CA LEU A 536 12.48 -12.39 20.37
C LEU A 536 13.72 -11.64 20.86
N ASP A 537 14.86 -11.83 20.20
CA ASP A 537 16.11 -11.14 20.48
C ASP A 537 16.03 -9.66 20.11
N VAL A 538 15.40 -9.35 18.98
CA VAL A 538 15.11 -7.96 18.57
C VAL A 538 14.12 -7.32 19.54
N CYS A 539 13.04 -8.03 19.89
CA CYS A 539 12.07 -7.54 20.86
C CYS A 539 12.72 -7.24 22.22
N ALA A 540 13.61 -8.11 22.71
CA ALA A 540 14.35 -7.89 23.95
C ALA A 540 15.32 -6.72 23.85
N SER A 541 16.06 -6.60 22.73
CA SER A 541 17.02 -5.51 22.54
C SER A 541 16.35 -4.15 22.50
N VAL A 542 15.34 -3.99 21.63
CA VAL A 542 14.59 -2.72 21.50
C VAL A 542 13.78 -2.46 22.77
N GLY A 543 13.24 -3.50 23.41
CA GLY A 543 12.55 -3.39 24.68
C GLY A 543 13.46 -2.88 25.81
N ARG A 544 14.72 -3.34 25.90
CA ARG A 544 15.71 -2.85 26.89
C ARG A 544 16.03 -1.37 26.73
N GLU A 545 16.07 -0.89 25.49
CA GLU A 545 16.38 0.50 25.21
C GLU A 545 15.17 1.43 25.39
N LEU A 546 13.98 1.00 24.97
CA LEU A 546 12.77 1.82 25.05
C LEU A 546 12.07 1.76 26.41
N ALA A 547 12.12 0.63 27.12
CA ALA A 547 11.38 0.48 28.36
C ALA A 547 11.72 1.56 29.42
N PRO A 548 12.99 1.92 29.66
CA PRO A 548 13.33 3.02 30.57
C PRO A 548 12.73 4.37 30.13
N PHE A 549 12.88 4.70 28.84
CA PHE A 549 12.33 5.94 28.26
C PHE A 549 10.80 5.99 28.37
N LEU A 550 10.14 4.86 28.18
CA LEU A 550 8.68 4.72 28.29
C LEU A 550 8.21 4.56 29.75
N GLY A 551 9.08 4.43 30.74
CA GLY A 551 8.68 4.08 32.11
C GLY A 551 7.96 2.74 32.19
N LEU A 552 8.37 1.77 31.37
CA LEU A 552 7.87 0.40 31.35
C LEU A 552 8.95 -0.54 31.92
N ALA A 553 8.54 -1.71 32.38
CA ALA A 553 9.44 -2.81 32.70
C ALA A 553 9.38 -3.89 31.61
N LEU A 554 10.50 -4.53 31.30
CA LEU A 554 10.49 -5.72 30.45
C LEU A 554 9.74 -6.86 31.16
N PRO A 555 8.83 -7.56 30.46
CA PRO A 555 8.20 -8.74 31.01
C PRO A 555 9.17 -9.93 31.02
N ASP A 556 9.16 -10.69 32.11
CA ASP A 556 9.98 -11.89 32.25
C ASP A 556 9.60 -12.97 31.23
N GLY A 557 10.61 -13.75 30.82
CA GLY A 557 10.42 -15.01 30.09
C GLY A 557 10.91 -14.98 28.65
N ILE A 558 11.22 -13.81 28.10
CA ILE A 558 11.92 -13.71 26.81
C ILE A 558 13.36 -14.22 27.00
N GLU A 559 14.00 -13.85 28.11
CA GLU A 559 15.38 -14.21 28.45
C GLU A 559 15.56 -15.73 28.46
N SER A 560 14.68 -16.46 29.14
CA SER A 560 14.73 -17.93 29.18
C SER A 560 14.57 -18.58 27.81
N LEU A 561 13.77 -17.99 26.90
CA LEU A 561 13.63 -18.49 25.54
C LEU A 561 14.90 -18.22 24.72
N LEU A 562 15.50 -17.04 24.90
CA LEU A 562 16.75 -16.67 24.23
C LEU A 562 17.94 -17.54 24.68
N GLU A 563 18.04 -17.82 25.98
CA GLU A 563 19.03 -18.74 26.55
C GLU A 563 18.88 -20.16 25.98
N ALA A 564 17.65 -20.62 25.77
CA ALA A 564 17.34 -21.88 25.10
C ALA A 564 17.54 -21.84 23.56
N GLY A 565 17.96 -20.70 23.00
CA GLY A 565 18.16 -20.52 21.56
C GLY A 565 16.88 -20.31 20.74
N HIS A 566 15.72 -20.20 21.40
CA HIS A 566 14.41 -19.97 20.79
C HIS A 566 14.21 -18.48 20.50
N ARG A 567 14.52 -18.07 19.26
CA ARG A 567 14.43 -16.68 18.78
C ARG A 567 13.18 -16.40 17.94
N GLY A 568 12.19 -17.28 17.93
CA GLY A 568 10.97 -17.16 17.14
C GLY A 568 11.05 -17.89 15.80
N LYS A 569 10.41 -17.33 14.77
CA LYS A 569 10.25 -17.94 13.44
C LYS A 569 11.58 -18.33 12.79
N LYS A 570 12.63 -17.53 12.98
CA LYS A 570 13.95 -17.75 12.37
C LYS A 570 14.71 -18.95 12.93
N SER A 571 14.44 -19.33 14.19
CA SER A 571 15.00 -20.52 14.81
C SER A 571 14.03 -21.70 14.81
N GLY A 572 12.85 -21.56 14.22
CA GLY A 572 11.78 -22.57 14.24
C GLY A 572 10.98 -22.64 15.55
N GLN A 573 11.33 -21.82 16.56
CA GLN A 573 10.68 -21.86 17.88
C GLN A 573 10.86 -20.54 18.63
N GLY A 574 9.78 -20.05 19.24
CA GLY A 574 9.70 -18.91 20.16
C GLY A 574 8.56 -19.13 21.16
N PHE A 575 7.61 -18.19 21.24
CA PHE A 575 6.34 -18.41 21.94
C PHE A 575 5.48 -19.49 21.28
N TYR A 576 5.59 -19.65 19.96
CA TYR A 576 5.04 -20.77 19.21
C TYR A 576 6.14 -21.63 18.61
N VAL A 577 5.78 -22.88 18.29
CA VAL A 577 6.59 -23.73 17.40
C VAL A 577 6.26 -23.35 15.96
N TRP A 578 7.27 -23.32 15.08
CA TRP A 578 7.11 -22.92 13.69
C TRP A 578 7.44 -24.07 12.74
N GLU A 579 6.44 -24.52 12.00
CA GLU A 579 6.58 -25.57 10.99
C GLU A 579 6.28 -24.99 9.60
N ASN A 580 7.18 -25.20 8.65
CA ASN A 580 7.04 -24.69 7.27
C ASN A 580 6.71 -23.18 7.21
N GLY A 581 7.27 -22.41 8.14
CA GLY A 581 7.07 -20.96 8.26
C GLY A 581 5.70 -20.52 8.78
N ARG A 582 4.91 -21.43 9.38
CA ARG A 582 3.63 -21.15 10.04
C ARG A 582 3.69 -21.49 11.53
N PRO A 583 3.03 -20.71 12.41
CA PRO A 583 2.98 -21.01 13.82
C PRO A 583 2.01 -22.17 14.10
N VAL A 584 2.46 -23.16 14.86
CA VAL A 584 1.64 -24.21 15.45
C VAL A 584 1.04 -23.65 16.74
N LYS A 585 -0.24 -23.29 16.69
CA LYS A 585 -0.95 -22.67 17.81
C LYS A 585 -1.57 -23.76 18.69
N PRO A 586 -1.36 -23.72 20.03
CA PRO A 586 -1.95 -24.70 20.93
C PRO A 586 -3.48 -24.64 20.88
N GLU A 587 -4.14 -25.78 21.08
CA GLU A 587 -5.59 -25.81 21.23
C GLU A 587 -6.00 -25.10 22.53
N VAL A 588 -7.08 -24.33 22.43
CA VAL A 588 -7.68 -23.61 23.56
C VAL A 588 -9.05 -24.20 23.80
N ASP A 589 -9.41 -24.46 25.06
CA ASP A 589 -10.76 -24.92 25.43
C ASP A 589 -11.80 -23.98 24.79
N PRO A 590 -12.75 -24.48 23.97
CA PRO A 590 -13.80 -23.67 23.39
C PRO A 590 -14.65 -22.88 24.39
N ARG A 591 -14.68 -23.32 25.66
CA ARG A 591 -15.36 -22.65 26.79
C ARG A 591 -14.51 -21.60 27.49
N TYR A 592 -13.25 -21.42 27.11
CA TYR A 592 -12.39 -20.40 27.68
C TYR A 592 -12.96 -19.00 27.43
N ILE A 593 -13.17 -18.25 28.49
CA ILE A 593 -13.67 -16.88 28.44
C ILE A 593 -12.47 -15.94 28.54
N ALA A 594 -12.22 -15.17 27.48
CA ALA A 594 -11.18 -14.16 27.49
C ALA A 594 -11.50 -13.06 28.51
N PRO A 595 -10.49 -12.48 29.19
CA PRO A 595 -10.71 -11.30 30.03
C PRO A 595 -11.44 -10.19 29.27
N ALA A 596 -12.45 -9.59 29.90
CA ALA A 596 -13.30 -8.60 29.25
C ALA A 596 -12.51 -7.35 28.79
N ASP A 597 -11.44 -7.02 29.50
CA ASP A 597 -10.53 -5.91 29.25
C ASP A 597 -9.36 -6.28 28.32
N LEU A 598 -9.30 -7.51 27.79
CA LEU A 598 -8.16 -7.98 26.97
C LEU A 598 -7.89 -7.09 25.76
N GLU A 599 -8.93 -6.68 25.04
CA GLU A 599 -8.77 -5.82 23.85
C GLU A 599 -8.26 -4.43 24.23
N ASP A 600 -8.80 -3.84 25.30
CA ASP A 600 -8.35 -2.54 25.79
C ASP A 600 -6.91 -2.59 26.33
N ARG A 601 -6.54 -3.65 27.05
CA ARG A 601 -5.14 -3.86 27.50
C ARG A 601 -4.16 -3.94 26.34
N LEU A 602 -4.56 -4.53 25.22
CA LEU A 602 -3.71 -4.58 24.04
C LEU A 602 -3.63 -3.21 23.35
N ILE A 603 -4.78 -2.61 23.04
CA ILE A 603 -4.83 -1.47 22.12
C ILE A 603 -4.53 -0.14 22.81
N LEU A 604 -5.01 0.07 24.05
CA LEU A 604 -4.88 1.37 24.70
C LEU A 604 -3.43 1.79 25.00
N PRO A 605 -2.46 0.91 25.34
CA PRO A 605 -1.05 1.31 25.44
C PRO A 605 -0.48 1.88 24.14
N MET A 606 -0.84 1.30 22.99
CA MET A 606 -0.44 1.80 21.68
C MET A 606 -1.02 3.19 21.40
N LEU A 607 -2.31 3.38 21.71
CA LEU A 607 -2.97 4.68 21.55
C LEU A 607 -2.38 5.74 22.48
N ASN A 608 -2.15 5.38 23.74
CA ASN A 608 -1.58 6.26 24.76
C ASN A 608 -0.20 6.77 24.33
N GLU A 609 0.63 5.89 23.76
CA GLU A 609 1.94 6.28 23.25
C GLU A 609 1.85 7.07 21.93
N ALA A 610 0.87 6.79 21.06
CA ALA A 610 0.62 7.62 19.89
C ALA A 610 0.26 9.08 20.27
N VAL A 611 -0.51 9.28 21.34
CA VAL A 611 -0.80 10.62 21.87
C VAL A 611 0.48 11.31 22.38
N ALA A 612 1.33 10.57 23.09
CA ALA A 612 2.62 11.10 23.56
C ALA A 612 3.55 11.49 22.41
N CYS A 613 3.67 10.64 21.38
CA CYS A 613 4.46 10.95 20.18
C CYS A 613 4.00 12.23 19.48
N LEU A 614 2.68 12.47 19.42
CA LEU A 614 2.13 13.71 18.87
C LEU A 614 2.44 14.92 19.77
N HIS A 615 2.32 14.74 21.09
CA HIS A 615 2.63 15.78 22.08
C HIS A 615 4.10 16.23 21.98
N ASP A 616 5.01 15.26 21.87
CA ASP A 616 6.46 15.45 21.78
C ASP A 616 6.93 15.93 20.40
N ARG A 617 6.00 16.06 19.43
CA ARG A 617 6.31 16.43 18.04
C ARG A 617 7.32 15.50 17.38
N VAL A 618 7.19 14.19 17.63
CA VAL A 618 7.94 13.15 16.91
C VAL A 618 7.68 13.26 15.40
N VAL A 619 6.45 13.61 15.04
CA VAL A 619 6.03 13.97 13.69
C VAL A 619 5.35 15.35 13.69
N GLU A 620 5.23 15.95 12.51
CA GLU A 620 4.67 17.30 12.34
C GLU A 620 3.21 17.39 12.80
N ASP A 621 2.39 16.39 12.49
CA ASP A 621 0.97 16.39 12.84
C ASP A 621 0.36 14.98 12.99
N ALA A 622 -0.92 14.95 13.37
CA ALA A 622 -1.69 13.75 13.61
C ALA A 622 -1.90 12.88 12.36
N ASP A 623 -1.97 13.47 11.18
CA ASP A 623 -2.19 12.74 9.93
C ASP A 623 -0.92 11.97 9.54
N LEU A 624 0.26 12.58 9.66
CA LEU A 624 1.53 11.88 9.49
C LEU A 624 1.71 10.80 10.56
N LEU A 625 1.28 11.04 11.80
CA LEU A 625 1.32 10.03 12.85
C LEU A 625 0.49 8.80 12.44
N ASP A 626 -0.77 9.03 12.07
CA ASP A 626 -1.68 7.98 11.64
C ASP A 626 -1.10 7.21 10.44
N ALA A 627 -0.56 7.93 9.46
CA ALA A 627 0.06 7.33 8.29
C ALA A 627 1.26 6.44 8.66
N GLY A 628 2.18 6.94 9.48
CA GLY A 628 3.36 6.20 9.93
C GLY A 628 2.98 4.93 10.69
N VAL A 629 2.02 5.01 11.61
CA VAL A 629 1.60 3.83 12.38
C VAL A 629 0.83 2.83 11.49
N ILE A 630 -0.04 3.28 10.59
CA ILE A 630 -0.75 2.36 9.66
C ILE A 630 0.22 1.63 8.74
N PHE A 631 1.15 2.35 8.10
CA PHE A 631 2.07 1.76 7.11
C PHE A 631 3.31 1.11 7.73
N GLY A 632 3.61 1.41 9.00
CA GLY A 632 4.72 0.82 9.76
C GLY A 632 4.31 -0.39 10.59
N THR A 633 3.26 -0.28 11.41
CA THR A 633 2.81 -1.37 12.31
C THR A 633 1.67 -2.21 11.72
N GLY A 634 0.96 -1.67 10.73
CA GLY A 634 -0.26 -2.29 10.20
C GLY A 634 -1.51 -1.99 11.03
N PHE A 635 -1.54 -0.89 11.80
CA PHE A 635 -2.74 -0.48 12.55
C PHE A 635 -3.98 -0.49 11.64
N ALA A 636 -5.08 -1.06 12.15
CA ALA A 636 -6.30 -1.38 11.43
C ALA A 636 -6.75 -0.27 10.45
N PRO A 637 -6.52 -0.40 9.13
CA PRO A 637 -6.69 0.70 8.18
C PRO A 637 -8.13 1.22 8.09
N PHE A 638 -9.13 0.35 8.26
CA PHE A 638 -10.54 0.72 8.28
C PHE A 638 -10.95 1.58 9.50
N ARG A 639 -10.03 1.81 10.44
CA ARG A 639 -10.19 2.72 11.59
C ARG A 639 -9.46 4.05 11.42
N GLY A 640 -8.73 4.25 10.32
CA GLY A 640 -8.15 5.55 9.94
C GLY A 640 -6.85 5.95 10.63
N GLY A 641 -6.36 5.15 11.58
CA GLY A 641 -5.14 5.40 12.36
C GLY A 641 -5.41 5.56 13.87
N PRO A 642 -4.40 5.51 14.74
CA PRO A 642 -4.57 5.64 16.19
C PRO A 642 -5.24 6.95 16.61
N ILE A 643 -4.84 8.11 16.10
CA ILE A 643 -5.41 9.40 16.49
C ILE A 643 -6.82 9.56 15.93
N GLN A 644 -7.04 9.15 14.67
CA GLN A 644 -8.40 9.14 14.12
C GLN A 644 -9.33 8.20 14.87
N TYR A 645 -8.85 7.02 15.30
CA TYR A 645 -9.65 6.10 16.12
C TYR A 645 -10.01 6.69 17.48
N ILE A 646 -9.09 7.45 18.11
CA ILE A 646 -9.38 8.20 19.34
C ILE A 646 -10.49 9.23 19.10
N ARG A 647 -10.42 9.99 18.00
CA ARG A 647 -11.45 10.98 17.63
C ARG A 647 -12.81 10.33 17.38
N ASP A 648 -12.85 9.24 16.61
CA ASP A 648 -14.09 8.52 16.32
C ASP A 648 -14.73 7.90 17.57
N THR A 649 -13.91 7.47 18.54
CA THR A 649 -14.39 6.82 19.78
C THR A 649 -14.73 7.83 20.88
N GLY A 650 -14.08 9.00 20.88
CA GLY A 650 -14.11 9.99 21.94
C GLY A 650 -12.91 9.87 22.89
N ALA A 651 -12.14 10.94 23.02
CA ALA A 651 -10.94 10.97 23.87
C ALA A 651 -11.28 10.69 25.35
N ASP A 652 -12.34 11.30 25.88
CA ASP A 652 -12.76 11.14 27.28
C ASP A 652 -13.16 9.69 27.59
N VAL A 653 -13.82 9.02 26.65
CA VAL A 653 -14.21 7.61 26.77
C VAL A 653 -12.98 6.73 26.91
N LEU A 654 -11.95 6.96 26.09
CA LEU A 654 -10.72 6.18 26.14
C LEU A 654 -9.86 6.51 27.36
N GLN A 655 -9.84 7.77 27.81
CA GLN A 655 -9.19 8.16 29.06
C GLN A 655 -9.83 7.48 30.27
N ALA A 656 -11.16 7.40 30.33
CA ALA A 656 -11.86 6.68 31.40
C ALA A 656 -11.49 5.19 31.42
N ARG A 657 -11.36 4.55 30.25
CA ARG A 657 -10.90 3.17 30.14
C ARG A 657 -9.44 3.00 30.56
N LEU A 658 -8.56 3.92 30.17
CA LEU A 658 -7.16 3.95 30.63
C LEU A 658 -7.09 4.07 32.16
N ALA A 659 -7.90 4.93 32.78
CA ALA A 659 -7.97 5.08 34.23
C ALA A 659 -8.44 3.78 34.92
N ALA A 660 -9.45 3.10 34.36
CA ALA A 660 -9.91 1.81 34.86
C ALA A 660 -8.83 0.72 34.75
N LEU A 661 -8.09 0.67 33.63
CA LEU A 661 -6.95 -0.22 33.49
C LEU A 661 -5.82 0.13 34.44
N ALA A 662 -5.55 1.42 34.67
CA ALA A 662 -4.51 1.87 35.58
C ALA A 662 -4.81 1.47 37.02
N ALA A 663 -6.07 1.57 37.45
CA ALA A 663 -6.51 1.12 38.77
C ALA A 663 -6.37 -0.40 38.95
N ARG A 664 -6.63 -1.19 37.91
CA ARG A 664 -6.63 -2.67 37.98
C ARG A 664 -5.26 -3.29 37.77
N HIS A 665 -4.48 -2.75 36.83
CA HIS A 665 -3.24 -3.34 36.35
C HIS A 665 -2.01 -2.50 36.66
N GLY A 666 -2.17 -1.24 37.09
CA GLY A 666 -1.07 -0.37 37.54
C GLY A 666 -0.76 0.79 36.60
N ALA A 667 0.15 1.66 37.05
CA ALA A 667 0.40 2.98 36.47
C ALA A 667 0.86 3.01 35.00
N ARG A 668 1.26 1.88 34.41
CA ARG A 668 1.63 1.79 32.98
C ARG A 668 0.50 2.15 32.01
N PHE A 669 -0.75 2.14 32.49
CA PHE A 669 -1.93 2.59 31.73
C PHE A 669 -2.36 4.02 32.06
N ALA A 670 -1.61 4.76 32.89
CA ALA A 670 -1.90 6.16 33.16
C ALA A 670 -1.84 6.96 31.85
N ALA A 671 -2.78 7.89 31.66
CA ALA A 671 -2.83 8.74 30.48
C ALA A 671 -1.54 9.56 30.35
N ARG A 672 -0.92 9.52 29.17
CA ARG A 672 0.30 10.28 28.83
C ARG A 672 0.00 11.76 28.58
N PRO A 673 0.99 12.66 28.57
CA PRO A 673 0.77 14.03 28.12
C PRO A 673 0.17 14.11 26.70
N GLY A 674 -0.79 15.02 26.50
CA GLY A 674 -1.37 15.31 25.19
C GLY A 674 -2.84 14.95 25.00
N TRP A 675 -3.43 14.15 25.87
CA TRP A 675 -4.85 13.76 25.77
C TRP A 675 -5.82 14.96 25.79
N ASP A 676 -5.53 15.98 26.59
CA ASP A 676 -6.34 17.21 26.70
C ASP A 676 -6.50 17.94 25.35
N ARG A 677 -5.46 17.89 24.50
CA ARG A 677 -5.48 18.53 23.18
C ARG A 677 -6.43 17.82 22.21
N LEU A 678 -6.71 16.54 22.43
CA LEU A 678 -7.61 15.74 21.59
C LEU A 678 -9.07 15.78 22.04
N ALA A 679 -9.34 16.09 23.30
CA ALA A 679 -10.70 16.25 23.83
C ALA A 679 -11.39 17.53 23.30
N SER A 680 -10.61 18.55 22.91
CA SER A 680 -11.12 19.87 22.50
C SER A 680 -11.57 20.01 21.04
N THR A 681 -11.32 19.02 20.19
CA THR A 681 -11.76 19.00 18.78
C THR A 681 -12.99 18.11 18.64
N SER A 682 -14.15 18.62 19.05
CA SER A 682 -15.47 18.02 18.76
C SER A 682 -16.03 18.56 17.45
#